data_AF-A0A2U9SDI3-F1
#
_entry.id   AF-A0A2U9SDI3-F1
#
_cell.length_a   1.000
_cell.length_b   1.000
_cell.length_c   1.000
_cell.angle_alpha   90.00
_cell.angle_beta   90.00
_cell.angle_gamma   90.00
#
_symmetry.space_group_name_H-M   'P 1'
#
loop_
_entity.id
_entity.type
_entity.pdbx_description
1 polymer ?
#
loop_
_entity_poly.entity_id
_entity_poly.type
_entity_poly.pdbx_seq_one_letter_code
_entity_poly.pdbx_strand_id
1 'polypeptide(L)'
;MARIRSVTGRRITALTEGWNLTRLPPGGAGEGAPAAIPAAVPGTAAQALQAAGLWSLDDPLPLHDKDVVYRTRLTGHGPRTLRFNGLATIAEVRLDGERILTSDSMFLAHEVPVTLNGEAELSIRFHALYPVLAAKKGRARWRPKLAEPAALRFVRTTLLGHMPGWCPPVHAVGPYRPVELLEETGPIRLLGADLRSVYDGRDGRLSLRLTVDGARQADRAGMTGSVEVAGQEVALRFDGIDTFHADMSLPGVEPWWPHTHGEPVLHGVTARLRTPGGVVEVDLGRVGFRSLAVDRGSDGNGFTLLVNGERVFCRGGCWVPVDLVGLSAERAVYEPELRRMRDAGANMVRVGGTMLYEGDAFFELCDELGILVWQDAMLANFDYPGDPAFLDGVRAEIAQLLDRSQASPSLAVLCGGSEMEQQAAMLGLPRTSWTQAALAAAIEEETAARRPDLIRIANSPSGGPLPFAANAGVSHYYGVGAYMRPLDDARRADVRFASECLAFANLEEDDPLGVPSLHHPRWKERVPRDPGASWDFEDVREHYLEALYGVDPRRLRYEEPDRYRRLSRAVTGEVMQAVFDEWRRAGSGCAGGLVWQWRDPWPGAGWGVVAADGTPKPAWHALKRAFRPLRVILTDEGVNGLAVHLVNDTPRPVEAVLRLTAWRDGAVPVLKVERPVTLPARAAVALPASGMTDRFFDTTYTYRFGPIPHDAVSAQLLSAEREAEPVDESCYFPKGRLLPRADLGLTAAVERLGDGWALRLATRRLACSVHVEDGRFRAEDAWFHLLPGVERVVRLRPRAGAGGGVPDGEVHALNAMAPVRYRGDA
;
A
#
# COMPACT_ATOMS: atom_id res chain seq x y z
N MET A 1 16.21 2.76 -19.24
CA MET A 1 15.41 2.41 -20.40
C MET A 1 14.02 1.99 -19.96
N ALA A 2 12.99 2.57 -20.59
CA ALA A 2 11.62 2.11 -20.52
C ALA A 2 11.52 0.60 -20.78
N ARG A 3 10.57 -0.05 -20.12
CA ARG A 3 10.28 -1.45 -20.32
C ARG A 3 9.75 -1.69 -21.73
N ILE A 4 10.34 -2.68 -22.41
CA ILE A 4 9.87 -3.17 -23.70
C ILE A 4 9.14 -4.49 -23.45
N ARG A 5 7.84 -4.55 -23.76
CA ARG A 5 7.00 -5.72 -23.51
C ARG A 5 7.23 -6.82 -24.54
N SER A 6 7.32 -6.44 -25.81
CA SER A 6 7.64 -7.38 -26.90
C SER A 6 8.31 -6.67 -28.07
N VAL A 7 9.07 -7.44 -28.85
CA VAL A 7 9.71 -6.99 -30.10
C VAL A 7 9.61 -8.11 -31.12
N THR A 8 9.24 -7.80 -32.37
CA THR A 8 9.25 -8.78 -33.45
C THR A 8 10.64 -9.44 -33.59
N GLY A 9 10.68 -10.77 -33.59
CA GLY A 9 11.93 -11.53 -33.70
C GLY A 9 12.75 -11.61 -32.41
N ARG A 10 12.22 -11.15 -31.27
CA ARG A 10 12.76 -11.45 -29.94
C ARG A 10 11.86 -12.48 -29.25
N ARG A 11 12.44 -13.62 -28.87
CA ARG A 11 11.80 -14.64 -28.05
C ARG A 11 12.37 -14.56 -26.63
N ILE A 12 11.49 -14.44 -25.65
CA ILE A 12 11.84 -14.51 -24.23
C ILE A 12 11.25 -15.80 -23.69
N THR A 13 12.10 -16.67 -23.15
CA THR A 13 11.69 -17.92 -22.51
C THR A 13 11.96 -17.81 -21.02
N ALA A 14 10.91 -17.78 -20.20
CA ALA A 14 11.07 -17.85 -18.75
C ALA A 14 11.54 -19.26 -18.36
N LEU A 15 12.59 -19.34 -17.55
CA LEU A 15 13.16 -20.59 -17.07
C LEU A 15 12.49 -20.98 -15.75
N THR A 16 11.26 -21.49 -15.83
CA THR A 16 10.42 -21.78 -14.65
C THR A 16 10.47 -23.24 -14.18
N GLU A 17 11.00 -24.14 -15.00
CA GLU A 17 10.94 -25.59 -14.78
C GLU A 17 12.34 -26.22 -14.60
N GLY A 18 12.38 -27.44 -14.08
CA GLY A 18 13.59 -28.25 -13.98
C GLY A 18 14.58 -27.82 -12.88
N TRP A 19 14.23 -26.82 -12.08
CA TRP A 19 15.07 -26.31 -11.01
C TRP A 19 15.09 -27.24 -9.79
N ASN A 20 16.29 -27.50 -9.30
CA ASN A 20 16.52 -28.20 -8.05
C ASN A 20 17.43 -27.39 -7.14
N LEU A 21 17.17 -27.46 -5.84
CA LEU A 21 17.90 -26.77 -4.79
C LEU A 21 18.65 -27.76 -3.89
N THR A 22 19.89 -27.42 -3.55
CA THR A 22 20.71 -28.10 -2.54
C THR A 22 21.21 -27.10 -1.51
N ARG A 23 21.23 -27.48 -0.24
CA ARG A 23 21.80 -26.68 0.86
C ARG A 23 23.16 -27.23 1.25
N LEU A 24 24.15 -26.38 1.44
CA LEU A 24 25.53 -26.74 1.76
C LEU A 24 26.03 -25.96 2.98
N PRO A 25 27.01 -26.49 3.74
CA PRO A 25 27.78 -25.67 4.68
C PRO A 25 28.44 -24.48 3.96
N PRO A 26 28.68 -23.34 4.64
CA PRO A 26 29.36 -22.20 4.04
C PRO A 26 30.69 -22.59 3.40
N GLY A 27 30.86 -22.31 2.11
CA GLY A 27 32.08 -22.65 1.37
C GLY A 27 32.26 -24.15 1.08
N GLY A 28 31.33 -25.02 1.45
CA GLY A 28 31.44 -26.47 1.26
C GLY A 28 31.44 -26.89 -0.23
N ALA A 29 32.16 -27.98 -0.52
CA ALA A 29 31.95 -28.82 -1.70
C ALA A 29 30.93 -29.92 -1.35
N GLY A 30 30.15 -30.41 -2.32
CA GLY A 30 28.89 -31.17 -2.10
C GLY A 30 28.92 -32.50 -1.32
N GLU A 31 30.00 -32.83 -0.61
CA GLU A 31 30.08 -34.03 0.24
C GLU A 31 29.17 -33.92 1.46
N GLY A 32 28.30 -34.92 1.67
CA GLY A 32 27.35 -34.96 2.79
C GLY A 32 26.16 -33.99 2.66
N ALA A 33 25.96 -33.37 1.49
CA ALA A 33 24.83 -32.49 1.24
C ALA A 33 23.48 -33.25 1.34
N PRO A 34 22.42 -32.63 1.90
CA PRO A 34 21.07 -33.17 1.79
C PRO A 34 20.67 -33.39 0.32
N ALA A 35 19.75 -34.33 0.09
CA ALA A 35 19.20 -34.57 -1.24
C ALA A 35 18.66 -33.28 -1.86
N ALA A 36 18.85 -33.14 -3.18
CA ALA A 36 18.28 -32.02 -3.92
C ALA A 36 16.75 -32.10 -3.90
N ILE A 37 16.10 -30.95 -3.75
CA ILE A 37 14.64 -30.84 -3.78
C ILE A 37 14.19 -29.97 -4.96
N PRO A 38 13.01 -30.23 -5.54
CA PRO A 38 12.44 -29.34 -6.54
C PRO A 38 12.29 -27.92 -5.98
N ALA A 39 12.56 -26.91 -6.82
CA ALA A 39 12.44 -25.52 -6.42
C ALA A 39 11.74 -24.70 -7.51
N ALA A 40 10.89 -23.75 -7.11
CA ALA A 40 10.26 -22.81 -8.01
C ALA A 40 11.22 -21.66 -8.36
N VAL A 41 11.17 -21.20 -9.61
CA VAL A 41 11.85 -19.98 -10.09
C VAL A 41 10.86 -19.21 -10.97
N PRO A 42 10.49 -17.95 -10.67
CA PRO A 42 10.89 -17.19 -9.49
C PRO A 42 10.45 -17.85 -8.18
N GLY A 43 11.29 -17.73 -7.15
CA GLY A 43 10.98 -18.27 -5.82
C GLY A 43 12.17 -18.21 -4.88
N THR A 44 11.94 -18.63 -3.63
CA THR A 44 12.99 -18.67 -2.59
C THR A 44 13.24 -20.10 -2.09
N ALA A 45 14.36 -20.26 -1.41
CA ALA A 45 14.72 -21.50 -0.74
C ALA A 45 13.73 -21.84 0.38
N ALA A 46 13.23 -20.82 1.09
CA ALA A 46 12.18 -21.00 2.09
C ALA A 46 10.89 -21.56 1.46
N GLN A 47 10.49 -21.04 0.30
CA GLN A 47 9.32 -21.53 -0.44
C GLN A 47 9.48 -22.97 -0.91
N ALA A 48 10.66 -23.32 -1.46
CA ALA A 48 10.95 -24.69 -1.89
C ALA A 48 10.95 -25.68 -0.70
N LEU A 49 11.52 -25.28 0.43
CA LEU A 49 11.50 -26.10 1.66
C LEU A 49 10.08 -26.22 2.24
N GLN A 50 9.27 -25.16 2.15
CA GLN A 50 7.88 -25.19 2.57
C GLN A 50 7.08 -26.19 1.75
N ALA A 51 7.23 -26.17 0.42
CA ALA A 51 6.59 -27.13 -0.48
C ALA A 51 7.02 -28.58 -0.22
N ALA A 52 8.26 -28.77 0.25
CA ALA A 52 8.78 -30.09 0.66
C ALA A 52 8.39 -30.50 2.10
N GLY A 53 7.65 -29.68 2.84
CA GLY A 53 7.29 -29.95 4.24
C GLY A 53 8.44 -29.86 5.23
N LEU A 54 9.53 -29.17 4.88
CA LEU A 54 10.77 -29.04 5.67
C LEU A 54 10.90 -27.66 6.35
N TRP A 55 9.92 -26.78 6.18
CA TRP A 55 9.91 -25.40 6.68
C TRP A 55 8.48 -24.90 6.87
N SER A 56 8.23 -24.09 7.90
CA SER A 56 6.98 -23.32 8.04
C SER A 56 7.25 -21.97 8.70
N LEU A 57 6.24 -21.09 8.74
CA LEU A 57 6.35 -19.82 9.48
C LEU A 57 6.47 -20.05 11.00
N ASP A 58 5.92 -21.14 11.52
CA ASP A 58 5.95 -21.49 12.94
C ASP A 58 7.22 -22.27 13.33
N ASP A 59 7.85 -22.93 12.37
CA ASP A 59 9.13 -23.64 12.51
C ASP A 59 10.07 -23.26 11.35
N PRO A 60 10.60 -22.03 11.36
CA PRO A 60 11.43 -21.53 10.28
C PRO A 60 12.84 -22.11 10.37
N LEU A 61 13.35 -22.61 9.25
CA LEU A 61 14.74 -23.04 9.14
C LEU A 61 15.65 -21.85 8.80
N PRO A 62 16.72 -21.59 9.57
CA PRO A 62 17.73 -20.61 9.19
C PRO A 62 18.42 -20.98 7.87
N LEU A 63 18.55 -19.99 6.99
CA LEU A 63 19.20 -20.12 5.66
C LEU A 63 20.43 -19.23 5.47
N HIS A 64 20.60 -18.18 6.27
CA HIS A 64 21.70 -17.22 6.09
C HIS A 64 23.03 -17.73 6.66
N ASP A 65 23.02 -18.90 7.29
CA ASP A 65 24.16 -19.68 7.77
C ASP A 65 24.58 -20.78 6.77
N LYS A 66 23.93 -20.87 5.61
CA LYS A 66 24.13 -21.94 4.62
C LYS A 66 24.33 -21.36 3.23
N ASP A 67 25.11 -22.07 2.42
CA ASP A 67 25.11 -21.83 0.99
C ASP A 67 23.93 -22.59 0.37
N VAL A 68 23.27 -21.97 -0.61
CA VAL A 68 22.13 -22.56 -1.31
C VAL A 68 22.43 -22.58 -2.80
N VAL A 69 22.37 -23.75 -3.43
CA VAL A 69 22.69 -23.93 -4.85
C VAL A 69 21.46 -24.36 -5.61
N TYR A 70 21.03 -23.54 -6.57
CA TYR A 70 20.02 -23.85 -7.56
C TYR A 70 20.69 -24.40 -8.82
N ARG A 71 20.11 -25.43 -9.44
CA ARG A 71 20.56 -25.98 -10.72
C ARG A 71 19.39 -26.26 -11.65
N THR A 72 19.58 -25.99 -12.94
CA THR A 72 18.69 -26.43 -14.02
C THR A 72 19.51 -26.73 -15.28
N ARG A 73 18.87 -27.29 -16.30
CA ARG A 73 19.48 -27.53 -17.60
C ARG A 73 18.89 -26.57 -18.64
N LEU A 74 19.77 -26.04 -19.47
CA LEU A 74 19.41 -25.24 -20.63
C LEU A 74 19.61 -26.09 -21.88
N THR A 75 18.75 -25.89 -22.87
CA THR A 75 18.90 -26.51 -24.19
C THR A 75 18.82 -25.44 -25.26
N GLY A 76 19.75 -25.46 -26.22
CA GLY A 76 19.75 -24.52 -27.33
C GLY A 76 21.07 -24.45 -28.06
N HIS A 77 21.08 -23.70 -29.16
CA HIS A 77 22.26 -23.49 -29.98
C HIS A 77 22.45 -22.01 -30.31
N GLY A 78 23.70 -21.58 -30.36
CA GLY A 78 24.09 -20.24 -30.78
C GLY A 78 24.00 -19.17 -29.68
N PRO A 79 24.15 -17.89 -30.05
CA PRO A 79 24.18 -16.79 -29.10
C PRO A 79 22.82 -16.55 -28.45
N ARG A 80 22.84 -16.30 -27.14
CA ARG A 80 21.69 -16.01 -26.28
C ARG A 80 22.07 -14.95 -25.24
N THR A 81 21.08 -14.47 -24.51
CA THR A 81 21.30 -13.66 -23.30
C THR A 81 20.51 -14.26 -22.15
N LEU A 82 21.20 -14.55 -21.04
CA LEU A 82 20.56 -14.89 -19.78
C LEU A 82 20.25 -13.59 -19.05
N ARG A 83 18.97 -13.38 -18.70
CA ARG A 83 18.54 -12.27 -17.86
C ARG A 83 18.14 -12.78 -16.49
N PHE A 84 18.77 -12.25 -15.45
CA PHE A 84 18.42 -12.51 -14.05
C PHE A 84 17.77 -11.25 -13.49
N ASN A 85 16.46 -11.26 -13.25
CA ASN A 85 15.74 -10.05 -12.83
C ASN A 85 15.89 -9.72 -11.33
N GLY A 86 16.58 -10.55 -10.57
CA GLY A 86 16.80 -10.35 -9.13
C GLY A 86 17.25 -11.64 -8.44
N LEU A 87 18.37 -11.55 -7.73
CA LEU A 87 19.04 -12.67 -7.06
C LEU A 87 19.25 -12.30 -5.59
N ALA A 88 18.55 -12.93 -4.65
CA ALA A 88 18.62 -12.64 -3.22
C ALA A 88 19.66 -13.56 -2.51
N THR A 89 20.82 -13.09 -2.06
CA THR A 89 21.43 -11.79 -2.38
C THR A 89 22.83 -11.97 -2.97
N ILE A 90 23.77 -12.50 -2.19
CA ILE A 90 25.15 -12.70 -2.67
C ILE A 90 25.18 -13.98 -3.52
N ALA A 91 25.23 -13.84 -4.84
CA ALA A 91 25.09 -14.93 -5.78
C ALA A 91 26.27 -15.05 -6.75
N GLU A 92 26.65 -16.29 -7.05
CA GLU A 92 27.59 -16.65 -8.11
C GLU A 92 26.87 -17.55 -9.12
N VAL A 93 26.85 -17.14 -10.39
CA VAL A 93 26.22 -17.90 -11.48
C VAL A 93 27.29 -18.57 -12.32
N ARG A 94 27.10 -19.84 -12.64
CA ARG A 94 27.97 -20.62 -13.51
C ARG A 94 27.20 -21.34 -14.62
N LEU A 95 27.79 -21.40 -15.81
CA LEU A 95 27.34 -22.19 -16.94
C LEU A 95 28.40 -23.25 -17.24
N ASP A 96 28.04 -24.53 -17.20
CA ASP A 96 28.97 -25.67 -17.35
C ASP A 96 30.21 -25.58 -16.43
N GLY A 97 29.99 -25.05 -15.21
CA GLY A 97 31.03 -24.85 -14.20
C GLY A 97 31.87 -23.57 -14.36
N GLU A 98 31.77 -22.87 -15.49
CA GLU A 98 32.44 -21.57 -15.70
C GLU A 98 31.61 -20.43 -15.08
N ARG A 99 32.23 -19.55 -14.29
CA ARG A 99 31.55 -18.40 -13.70
C ARG A 99 31.27 -17.32 -14.73
N ILE A 100 30.00 -16.97 -14.88
CA ILE A 100 29.52 -15.96 -15.83
C ILE A 100 29.04 -14.67 -15.16
N LEU A 101 28.68 -14.71 -13.86
CA LEU A 101 28.20 -13.55 -13.11
C LEU A 101 28.48 -13.69 -11.61
N THR A 102 28.77 -12.56 -10.97
CA THR A 102 28.68 -12.36 -9.52
C THR A 102 27.68 -11.23 -9.26
N SER A 103 26.74 -11.44 -8.34
CA SER A 103 25.77 -10.43 -7.89
C SER A 103 25.89 -10.25 -6.38
N ASP A 104 25.86 -9.00 -5.92
CA ASP A 104 25.92 -8.62 -4.50
C ASP A 104 24.73 -7.75 -4.04
N SER A 105 23.77 -7.51 -4.94
CA SER A 105 22.51 -6.83 -4.65
C SER A 105 21.33 -7.68 -5.10
N MET A 106 20.33 -7.76 -4.22
CA MET A 106 19.03 -8.36 -4.49
C MET A 106 18.25 -7.55 -5.53
N PHE A 107 18.49 -6.25 -5.58
CA PHE A 107 17.66 -5.30 -6.33
C PHE A 107 18.14 -5.03 -7.75
N LEU A 108 19.26 -5.63 -8.17
CA LEU A 108 19.80 -5.50 -9.51
C LEU A 108 19.38 -6.65 -10.42
N ALA A 109 18.92 -6.28 -11.61
CA ALA A 109 18.81 -7.17 -12.75
C ALA A 109 20.14 -7.20 -13.52
N HIS A 110 20.45 -8.36 -14.09
CA HIS A 110 21.68 -8.61 -14.87
C HIS A 110 21.35 -9.27 -16.20
N GLU A 111 22.02 -8.85 -17.27
CA GLU A 111 21.98 -9.49 -18.59
C GLU A 111 23.37 -9.99 -18.97
N VAL A 112 23.49 -11.29 -19.24
CA VAL A 112 24.76 -11.94 -19.54
C VAL A 112 24.69 -12.62 -20.90
N PRO A 113 25.47 -12.18 -21.91
CA PRO A 113 25.54 -12.87 -23.18
C PRO A 113 26.22 -14.23 -23.01
N VAL A 114 25.62 -15.27 -23.59
CA VAL A 114 26.15 -16.65 -23.56
C VAL A 114 26.02 -17.30 -24.92
N THR A 115 26.79 -18.35 -25.18
CA THR A 115 26.64 -19.20 -26.37
C THR A 115 26.30 -20.60 -25.92
N LEU A 116 25.17 -21.14 -26.39
CA LEU A 116 24.76 -22.51 -26.09
C LEU A 116 25.18 -23.44 -27.23
N ASN A 117 25.63 -24.65 -26.87
CA ASN A 117 26.11 -25.67 -27.81
C ASN A 117 25.42 -27.03 -27.60
N GLY A 118 24.11 -27.01 -27.36
CA GLY A 118 23.32 -28.20 -27.01
C GLY A 118 22.77 -28.09 -25.60
N GLU A 119 23.04 -29.09 -24.76
CA GLU A 119 22.71 -29.04 -23.33
C GLU A 119 23.80 -28.32 -22.54
N ALA A 120 23.39 -27.49 -21.58
CA ALA A 120 24.30 -26.83 -20.64
C ALA A 120 23.69 -26.83 -19.23
N GLU A 121 24.51 -27.00 -18.19
CA GLU A 121 24.08 -26.86 -16.80
C GLU A 121 24.22 -25.40 -16.34
N LEU A 122 23.10 -24.81 -15.92
CA LEU A 122 23.09 -23.52 -15.23
C LEU A 122 23.03 -23.77 -13.72
N SER A 123 23.98 -23.19 -12.98
CA SER A 123 23.96 -23.22 -11.51
C SER A 123 24.07 -21.83 -10.92
N ILE A 124 23.34 -21.59 -9.83
CA ILE A 124 23.37 -20.34 -9.06
C ILE A 124 23.63 -20.68 -7.61
N ARG A 125 24.79 -20.30 -7.08
CA ARG A 125 25.14 -20.44 -5.67
C ARG A 125 24.87 -19.12 -4.95
N PHE A 126 23.94 -19.15 -4.00
CA PHE A 126 23.74 -18.10 -3.03
C PHE A 126 24.62 -18.39 -1.81
N HIS A 127 25.50 -17.45 -1.49
CA HIS A 127 26.41 -17.57 -0.36
C HIS A 127 25.71 -17.28 0.96
N ALA A 128 26.11 -17.98 2.03
CA ALA A 128 25.67 -17.73 3.38
C ALA A 128 25.91 -16.26 3.75
N LEU A 129 24.83 -15.54 4.02
CA LEU A 129 24.89 -14.11 4.27
C LEU A 129 25.60 -13.77 5.60
N TYR A 130 25.41 -14.56 6.66
CA TYR A 130 25.99 -14.28 7.98
C TYR A 130 27.53 -14.27 7.98
N PRO A 131 28.24 -15.24 7.38
CA PRO A 131 29.69 -15.15 7.19
C PRO A 131 30.14 -13.89 6.43
N VAL A 132 29.41 -13.50 5.38
CA VAL A 132 29.72 -12.28 4.60
C VAL A 132 29.58 -11.04 5.48
N LEU A 133 28.48 -10.93 6.23
CA LEU A 133 28.23 -9.81 7.14
C LEU A 133 29.27 -9.75 8.27
N ALA A 134 29.68 -10.89 8.82
CA ALA A 134 30.71 -10.96 9.87
C ALA A 134 32.09 -10.49 9.38
N ALA A 135 32.39 -10.65 8.09
CA ALA A 135 33.64 -10.20 7.49
C ALA A 135 33.68 -8.69 7.21
N LYS A 136 32.53 -8.02 7.08
CA LYS A 136 32.45 -6.58 6.83
C LYS A 136 32.79 -5.78 8.09
N LYS A 137 33.72 -4.83 7.96
CA LYS A 137 34.18 -3.96 9.05
C LYS A 137 33.85 -2.50 8.73
N GLY A 138 33.47 -1.74 9.76
CA GLY A 138 33.23 -0.31 9.64
C GLY A 138 32.34 0.20 10.78
N ARG A 139 32.70 1.35 11.36
CA ARG A 139 31.92 1.95 12.45
C ARG A 139 30.77 2.76 11.87
N ALA A 140 29.56 2.44 12.28
CA ALA A 140 28.38 3.26 11.99
C ALA A 140 28.29 4.44 12.98
N ARG A 141 27.77 5.57 12.51
CA ARG A 141 27.45 6.76 13.31
C ARG A 141 26.36 6.45 14.34
N TRP A 142 25.38 5.63 13.96
CA TRP A 142 24.36 5.06 14.86
C TRP A 142 24.08 3.60 14.52
N ARG A 143 23.36 2.89 15.38
CA ARG A 143 22.91 1.51 15.16
C ARG A 143 21.40 1.45 15.33
N PRO A 144 20.65 0.84 14.40
CA PRO A 144 19.22 0.65 14.61
C PRO A 144 18.99 -0.42 15.69
N LYS A 145 17.84 -0.32 16.37
CA LYS A 145 17.35 -1.35 17.30
C LYS A 145 16.35 -2.30 16.65
N LEU A 146 15.75 -1.88 15.54
CA LEU A 146 14.63 -2.57 14.91
C LEU A 146 15.07 -3.67 13.93
N ALA A 147 16.28 -3.58 13.38
CA ALA A 147 16.80 -4.51 12.37
C ALA A 147 18.16 -5.09 12.76
N GLU A 148 18.32 -6.40 12.62
CA GLU A 148 19.51 -7.15 13.01
C GLU A 148 19.97 -8.17 11.94
N PRO A 149 21.30 -8.36 11.76
CA PRO A 149 22.39 -7.70 12.48
C PRO A 149 22.74 -6.30 11.90
N ALA A 150 23.41 -5.47 12.70
CA ALA A 150 23.82 -4.11 12.30
C ALA A 150 24.66 -4.03 11.01
N ALA A 151 25.33 -5.13 10.64
CA ALA A 151 26.13 -5.24 9.43
C ALA A 151 25.31 -5.27 8.13
N LEU A 152 23.98 -5.48 8.20
CA LEU A 152 23.09 -5.42 7.03
C LEU A 152 23.22 -4.12 6.24
N ARG A 153 23.65 -3.02 6.87
CA ARG A 153 23.99 -1.75 6.19
C ARG A 153 24.97 -1.90 5.00
N PHE A 154 25.77 -2.96 4.95
CA PHE A 154 26.81 -3.17 3.92
C PHE A 154 26.35 -4.03 2.74
N VAL A 155 25.14 -4.58 2.79
CA VAL A 155 24.61 -5.48 1.75
C VAL A 155 23.25 -4.95 1.28
N ARG A 156 22.99 -5.06 -0.01
CA ARG A 156 21.74 -4.60 -0.62
C ARG A 156 20.74 -5.75 -0.67
N THR A 157 20.03 -5.95 0.44
CA THR A 157 18.98 -6.96 0.62
C THR A 157 17.75 -6.34 1.28
N THR A 158 16.59 -6.99 1.20
CA THR A 158 15.40 -6.62 1.98
C THR A 158 15.66 -6.78 3.49
N LEU A 159 14.95 -5.98 4.32
CA LEU A 159 14.97 -6.12 5.77
C LEU A 159 13.88 -7.07 6.29
N LEU A 160 13.02 -7.58 5.40
CA LEU A 160 12.11 -8.67 5.73
C LEU A 160 12.89 -9.88 6.22
N GLY A 161 12.42 -10.47 7.32
CA GLY A 161 13.12 -11.54 8.04
C GLY A 161 14.19 -11.07 9.03
N HIS A 162 14.53 -9.77 9.05
CA HIS A 162 15.59 -9.21 9.88
C HIS A 162 15.09 -8.22 10.95
N MET A 163 13.77 -8.11 11.12
CA MET A 163 13.14 -7.17 12.05
C MET A 163 12.27 -7.92 13.08
N PRO A 164 12.88 -8.41 14.18
CA PRO A 164 12.16 -9.17 15.21
C PRO A 164 10.97 -8.40 15.80
N GLY A 165 9.84 -9.08 15.96
CA GLY A 165 8.59 -8.46 16.45
C GLY A 165 7.81 -7.67 15.40
N TRP A 166 8.36 -7.52 14.19
CA TRP A 166 7.74 -6.78 13.10
C TRP A 166 7.30 -7.69 11.92
N CYS A 167 8.18 -8.60 11.50
CA CYS A 167 7.89 -9.59 10.44
C CYS A 167 8.33 -11.00 10.86
N PRO A 168 7.75 -12.06 10.27
CA PRO A 168 8.24 -13.42 10.47
C PRO A 168 9.71 -13.54 10.01
N PRO A 169 10.53 -14.41 10.62
CA PRO A 169 11.96 -14.55 10.35
C PRO A 169 12.24 -15.34 9.06
N VAL A 170 11.67 -14.88 7.94
CA VAL A 170 11.82 -15.51 6.62
C VAL A 170 13.05 -14.94 5.92
N HIS A 171 14.05 -15.78 5.66
CA HIS A 171 15.28 -15.36 4.99
C HIS A 171 15.13 -15.32 3.46
N ALA A 172 15.43 -14.18 2.86
CA ALA A 172 15.44 -13.98 1.41
C ALA A 172 16.66 -14.64 0.76
N VAL A 173 16.50 -15.87 0.27
CA VAL A 173 17.55 -16.62 -0.44
C VAL A 173 16.99 -17.27 -1.69
N GLY A 174 17.53 -16.95 -2.87
CA GLY A 174 17.14 -17.56 -4.14
C GLY A 174 16.92 -16.58 -5.29
N PRO A 175 16.66 -17.09 -6.51
CA PRO A 175 16.29 -16.28 -7.66
C PRO A 175 14.82 -15.84 -7.53
N TYR A 176 14.58 -14.87 -6.65
CA TYR A 176 13.22 -14.43 -6.29
C TYR A 176 12.49 -13.72 -7.43
N ARG A 177 13.20 -13.30 -8.49
CA ARG A 177 12.60 -12.74 -9.72
C ARG A 177 12.88 -13.65 -10.93
N PRO A 178 12.13 -13.48 -12.03
CA PRO A 178 12.26 -14.37 -13.20
C PRO A 178 13.68 -14.46 -13.73
N VAL A 179 14.08 -15.67 -14.12
CA VAL A 179 15.29 -15.94 -14.90
C VAL A 179 14.85 -16.26 -16.31
N GLU A 180 15.36 -15.54 -17.30
CA GLU A 180 14.89 -15.58 -18.67
C GLU A 180 16.04 -15.89 -19.64
N LEU A 181 15.74 -16.67 -20.68
CA LEU A 181 16.62 -16.87 -21.83
C LEU A 181 16.08 -16.09 -23.02
N LEU A 182 16.87 -15.14 -23.50
CA LEU A 182 16.52 -14.29 -24.62
C LEU A 182 17.20 -14.79 -25.89
N GLU A 183 16.41 -14.88 -26.95
CA GLU A 183 16.85 -15.16 -28.32
C GLU A 183 16.41 -14.00 -29.23
N GLU A 184 17.34 -13.46 -29.99
CA GLU A 184 17.09 -12.34 -30.90
C GLU A 184 17.47 -12.72 -32.33
N THR A 185 16.46 -13.04 -33.13
CA THR A 185 16.55 -13.43 -34.55
C THR A 185 15.99 -12.36 -35.49
N GLY A 186 15.43 -11.28 -34.95
CA GLY A 186 14.86 -10.17 -35.72
C GLY A 186 15.91 -9.40 -36.54
N PRO A 187 15.46 -8.68 -37.59
CA PRO A 187 16.35 -7.90 -38.46
C PRO A 187 16.99 -6.70 -37.76
N ILE A 188 16.46 -6.28 -36.61
CA ILE A 188 17.03 -5.28 -35.71
C ILE A 188 17.13 -5.87 -34.31
N ARG A 189 18.24 -5.58 -33.64
CA ARG A 189 18.38 -5.75 -32.19
C ARG A 189 18.12 -4.41 -31.49
N LEU A 190 17.11 -4.37 -30.63
CA LEU A 190 16.76 -3.19 -29.84
C LEU A 190 17.55 -3.19 -28.53
N LEU A 191 18.43 -2.21 -28.34
CA LEU A 191 19.25 -2.07 -27.13
C LEU A 191 18.49 -1.37 -26.00
N GLY A 192 17.54 -0.49 -26.32
CA GLY A 192 16.81 0.25 -25.31
C GLY A 192 15.68 1.12 -25.83
N ALA A 193 14.82 1.54 -24.92
CA ALA A 193 13.80 2.57 -25.12
C ALA A 193 13.91 3.64 -24.03
N ASP A 194 13.66 4.91 -24.34
CA ASP A 194 13.38 5.97 -23.37
C ASP A 194 12.03 6.58 -23.75
N LEU A 195 11.09 6.57 -22.80
CA LEU A 195 9.71 6.95 -23.02
C LEU A 195 9.29 7.98 -21.96
N ARG A 196 8.84 9.15 -22.42
CA ARG A 196 8.41 10.25 -21.55
C ARG A 196 7.02 10.69 -21.94
N SER A 197 6.15 10.83 -20.93
CA SER A 197 4.85 11.47 -21.09
C SER A 197 4.78 12.69 -20.17
N VAL A 198 4.19 13.79 -20.67
CA VAL A 198 3.97 15.03 -19.92
C VAL A 198 2.57 15.52 -20.23
N TYR A 199 1.93 16.16 -19.25
CA TYR A 199 0.63 16.81 -19.39
C TYR A 199 0.72 18.24 -18.87
N ASP A 200 0.16 19.19 -19.61
CA ASP A 200 0.20 20.61 -19.24
C ASP A 200 -1.11 21.15 -18.63
N GLY A 201 -2.09 20.27 -18.41
CA GLY A 201 -3.44 20.62 -17.97
C GLY A 201 -4.48 20.63 -19.08
N ARG A 202 -4.05 20.52 -20.34
CA ARG A 202 -4.94 20.44 -21.51
C ARG A 202 -4.47 19.42 -22.53
N ASP A 203 -3.20 19.48 -22.91
CA ASP A 203 -2.60 18.69 -23.97
C ASP A 203 -1.49 17.79 -23.41
N GLY A 204 -1.24 16.68 -24.11
CA GLY A 204 -0.16 15.75 -23.80
C GLY A 204 1.05 15.94 -24.69
N ARG A 205 2.21 15.52 -24.19
CA ARG A 205 3.41 15.31 -25.02
C ARG A 205 4.00 13.94 -24.74
N LEU A 206 4.33 13.21 -25.80
CA LEU A 206 5.11 11.99 -25.73
C LEU A 206 6.48 12.20 -26.39
N SER A 207 7.56 11.84 -25.71
CA SER A 207 8.89 11.70 -26.31
C SER A 207 9.29 10.23 -26.27
N LEU A 208 9.70 9.70 -27.42
CA LEU A 208 10.20 8.34 -27.55
C LEU A 208 11.59 8.36 -28.20
N ARG A 209 12.54 7.68 -27.56
CA ARG A 209 13.83 7.32 -28.13
C ARG A 209 13.97 5.80 -28.14
N LEU A 210 14.31 5.22 -29.28
CA LEU A 210 14.65 3.80 -29.41
C LEU A 210 16.10 3.68 -29.85
N THR A 211 16.92 2.95 -29.09
CA THR A 211 18.32 2.68 -29.42
C THR A 211 18.45 1.26 -29.96
N VAL A 212 19.08 1.11 -31.12
CA VAL A 212 19.26 -0.16 -31.84
C VAL A 212 20.74 -0.50 -32.01
N ASP A 213 21.08 -1.76 -32.27
CA ASP A 213 22.47 -2.20 -32.47
C ASP A 213 23.01 -1.79 -33.85
N GLY A 214 23.66 -0.63 -33.91
CA GLY A 214 24.22 -0.04 -35.13
C GLY A 214 25.21 -0.93 -35.91
N ALA A 215 25.80 -1.95 -35.27
CA ALA A 215 26.75 -2.86 -35.91
C ALA A 215 26.08 -4.00 -36.69
N ARG A 216 24.83 -4.35 -36.36
CA ARG A 216 24.05 -5.37 -37.08
C ARG A 216 23.35 -4.86 -38.36
N GLN A 217 23.58 -3.59 -38.73
CA GLN A 217 22.78 -2.90 -39.75
C GLN A 217 23.62 -2.62 -41.00
N ALA A 218 23.57 -3.55 -41.96
CA ALA A 218 24.36 -3.49 -43.20
C ALA A 218 23.86 -2.42 -44.20
N ASP A 219 22.59 -2.01 -44.13
CA ASP A 219 22.01 -0.96 -44.96
C ASP A 219 21.19 0.02 -44.11
N ARG A 220 21.77 1.21 -43.90
CA ARG A 220 21.14 2.32 -43.17
C ARG A 220 20.17 3.10 -44.05
N ALA A 221 20.25 2.94 -45.38
CA ALA A 221 19.36 3.62 -46.31
C ALA A 221 17.97 2.94 -46.28
N GLY A 222 16.90 3.74 -46.14
CA GLY A 222 15.53 3.24 -46.17
C GLY A 222 14.96 2.77 -44.83
N MET A 223 15.71 2.90 -43.73
CA MET A 223 15.14 2.74 -42.38
C MET A 223 14.17 3.87 -42.08
N THR A 224 12.94 3.51 -41.74
CA THR A 224 11.89 4.45 -41.33
C THR A 224 11.19 3.88 -40.11
N GLY A 225 10.47 4.71 -39.36
CA GLY A 225 9.62 4.20 -38.30
C GLY A 225 8.44 5.10 -38.04
N SER A 226 7.50 4.60 -37.28
CA SER A 226 6.41 5.37 -36.70
C SER A 226 6.12 4.92 -35.28
N VAL A 227 5.52 5.80 -34.50
CA VAL A 227 4.97 5.51 -33.17
C VAL A 227 3.50 5.88 -33.16
N GLU A 228 2.68 5.01 -32.60
CA GLU A 228 1.25 5.17 -32.42
C GLU A 228 0.92 5.25 -30.93
N VAL A 229 0.10 6.25 -30.55
CA VAL A 229 -0.39 6.46 -29.19
C VAL A 229 -1.64 7.34 -29.22
N ALA A 230 -2.64 6.98 -28.40
CA ALA A 230 -3.93 7.66 -28.34
C ALA A 230 -4.62 7.85 -29.73
N GLY A 231 -4.46 6.87 -30.62
CA GLY A 231 -5.02 6.89 -31.98
C GLY A 231 -4.33 7.85 -32.95
N GLN A 232 -3.21 8.47 -32.55
CA GLN A 232 -2.39 9.32 -33.40
C GLN A 232 -1.08 8.61 -33.75
N GLU A 233 -0.60 8.78 -34.97
CA GLU A 233 0.65 8.20 -35.48
C GLU A 233 1.61 9.29 -35.94
N VAL A 234 2.88 9.21 -35.50
CA VAL A 234 3.95 10.14 -35.89
C VAL A 234 5.16 9.36 -36.39
N ALA A 235 5.80 9.87 -37.44
CA ALA A 235 7.02 9.29 -37.97
C ALA A 235 8.20 9.45 -37.00
N LEU A 236 8.92 8.35 -36.77
CA LEU A 236 10.20 8.34 -36.06
C LEU A 236 11.32 8.80 -37.01
N ARG A 237 12.15 9.72 -36.52
CA ARG A 237 13.34 10.19 -37.22
C ARG A 237 14.53 9.32 -36.82
N PHE A 238 15.20 8.72 -37.80
CA PHE A 238 16.44 7.98 -37.58
C PHE A 238 17.65 8.90 -37.72
N ASP A 239 18.60 8.82 -36.81
CA ASP A 239 19.83 9.63 -36.84
C ASP A 239 20.88 9.11 -37.84
N GLY A 240 20.61 7.97 -38.48
CA GLY A 240 21.54 7.32 -39.41
C GLY A 240 22.65 6.54 -38.73
N ILE A 241 22.61 6.37 -37.40
CA ILE A 241 23.62 5.66 -36.62
C ILE A 241 22.97 4.52 -35.84
N ASP A 242 22.18 4.84 -34.83
CA ASP A 242 21.66 3.85 -33.87
C ASP A 242 20.36 4.28 -33.15
N THR A 243 19.83 5.47 -33.43
CA THR A 243 18.73 6.03 -32.65
C THR A 243 17.55 6.46 -33.53
N PHE A 244 16.37 5.96 -33.20
CA PHE A 244 15.08 6.52 -33.64
C PHE A 244 14.54 7.45 -32.56
N HIS A 245 14.01 8.62 -32.96
CA HIS A 245 13.38 9.56 -32.04
C HIS A 245 12.09 10.18 -32.60
N ALA A 246 11.13 10.43 -31.71
CA ALA A 246 9.94 11.24 -32.00
C ALA A 246 9.53 12.06 -30.78
N ASP A 247 9.13 13.30 -31.05
CA ASP A 247 8.40 14.17 -30.13
C ASP A 247 7.00 14.40 -30.70
N MET A 248 5.98 14.04 -29.93
CA MET A 248 4.60 14.05 -30.36
C MET A 248 3.76 14.92 -29.43
N SER A 249 3.03 15.87 -30.01
CA SER A 249 2.02 16.66 -29.29
C SER A 249 0.66 16.02 -29.48
N LEU A 250 -0.10 15.90 -28.40
CA LEU A 250 -1.38 15.21 -28.32
C LEU A 250 -2.46 16.18 -27.81
N PRO A 251 -3.06 17.00 -28.69
CA PRO A 251 -4.07 17.96 -28.28
C PRO A 251 -5.30 17.28 -27.69
N GLY A 252 -5.75 17.74 -26.51
CA GLY A 252 -6.94 17.23 -25.84
C GLY A 252 -6.87 15.76 -25.42
N VAL A 253 -5.67 15.21 -25.21
CA VAL A 253 -5.52 13.84 -24.73
C VAL A 253 -6.21 13.67 -23.37
N GLU A 254 -6.90 12.55 -23.20
CA GLU A 254 -7.51 12.23 -21.92
C GLU A 254 -6.43 11.96 -20.87
N PRO A 255 -6.40 12.73 -19.76
CA PRO A 255 -5.39 12.58 -18.72
C PRO A 255 -5.68 11.39 -17.81
N TRP A 256 -4.63 10.89 -17.16
CA TRP A 256 -4.72 9.94 -16.07
C TRP A 256 -5.04 10.66 -14.75
N TRP A 257 -5.99 10.12 -13.99
CA TRP A 257 -6.33 10.57 -12.65
C TRP A 257 -6.27 9.43 -11.64
N PRO A 258 -5.97 9.72 -10.35
CA PRO A 258 -6.31 8.76 -9.30
C PRO A 258 -7.82 8.54 -9.29
N HIS A 259 -8.28 7.32 -9.00
CA HIS A 259 -9.69 6.92 -9.18
C HIS A 259 -10.67 7.75 -8.34
N THR A 260 -10.20 8.31 -7.24
CA THR A 260 -10.96 9.21 -6.36
C THR A 260 -11.25 10.57 -6.97
N HIS A 261 -10.49 10.96 -8.00
CA HIS A 261 -10.59 12.26 -8.64
C HIS A 261 -11.04 12.17 -10.10
N GLY A 262 -10.85 11.05 -10.79
CA GLY A 262 -11.32 10.86 -12.16
C GLY A 262 -10.97 9.49 -12.69
N GLU A 263 -11.16 9.30 -13.99
CA GLU A 263 -10.82 8.03 -14.63
C GLU A 263 -9.28 7.89 -14.83
N PRO A 264 -8.68 6.75 -14.49
CA PRO A 264 -7.26 6.48 -14.72
C PRO A 264 -7.00 6.08 -16.18
N VAL A 265 -7.17 7.01 -17.12
CA VAL A 265 -7.04 6.73 -18.56
C VAL A 265 -5.59 6.39 -18.94
N LEU A 266 -5.42 5.29 -19.68
CA LEU A 266 -4.13 4.78 -20.15
C LEU A 266 -4.16 4.60 -21.67
N HIS A 267 -3.08 4.99 -22.35
CA HIS A 267 -2.94 4.95 -23.80
C HIS A 267 -1.85 3.96 -24.19
N GLY A 268 -2.16 3.01 -25.07
CA GLY A 268 -1.16 2.08 -25.61
C GLY A 268 -0.10 2.80 -26.45
N VAL A 269 1.15 2.34 -26.39
CA VAL A 269 2.26 2.87 -27.17
C VAL A 269 2.91 1.75 -27.96
N THR A 270 2.89 1.86 -29.29
CA THR A 270 3.49 0.89 -30.19
C THR A 270 4.35 1.60 -31.22
N ALA A 271 5.59 1.14 -31.39
CA ALA A 271 6.47 1.63 -32.45
C ALA A 271 6.65 0.57 -33.54
N ARG A 272 6.69 1.00 -34.80
CA ARG A 272 6.90 0.15 -35.96
C ARG A 272 8.12 0.64 -36.72
N LEU A 273 9.16 -0.17 -36.78
CA LEU A 273 10.40 0.12 -37.50
C LEU A 273 10.41 -0.66 -38.80
N ARG A 274 10.54 0.01 -39.93
CA ARG A 274 10.67 -0.63 -41.25
C ARG A 274 12.14 -0.69 -41.63
N THR A 275 12.58 -1.89 -41.99
CA THR A 275 13.93 -2.16 -42.48
C THR A 275 13.88 -2.88 -43.81
N PRO A 276 15.02 -2.94 -44.55
CA PRO A 276 15.14 -3.84 -45.70
C PRO A 276 14.84 -5.30 -45.36
N GLY A 277 15.09 -5.73 -44.12
CA GLY A 277 14.83 -7.09 -43.63
C GLY A 277 13.42 -7.35 -43.11
N GLY A 278 12.50 -6.38 -43.19
CA GLY A 278 11.12 -6.50 -42.73
C GLY A 278 10.70 -5.43 -41.72
N VAL A 279 9.48 -5.60 -41.19
CA VAL A 279 8.90 -4.70 -40.18
C VAL A 279 9.13 -5.28 -38.79
N VAL A 280 9.60 -4.44 -37.87
CA VAL A 280 9.75 -4.75 -36.44
C VAL A 280 8.74 -3.93 -35.66
N GLU A 281 7.80 -4.59 -35.02
CA GLU A 281 6.90 -3.97 -34.05
C GLU A 281 7.50 -4.05 -32.64
N VAL A 282 7.38 -2.97 -31.89
CA VAL A 282 7.86 -2.81 -30.52
C VAL A 282 6.68 -2.37 -29.65
N ASP A 283 6.26 -3.25 -28.74
CA ASP A 283 5.25 -2.93 -27.72
C ASP A 283 5.95 -2.28 -26.50
N LEU A 284 5.61 -1.02 -26.24
CA LEU A 284 6.14 -0.22 -25.13
C LEU A 284 5.15 -0.12 -23.96
N GLY A 285 4.05 -0.87 -24.00
CA GLY A 285 3.03 -0.89 -22.96
C GLY A 285 2.05 0.27 -23.07
N ARG A 286 1.64 0.81 -21.91
CA ARG A 286 0.69 1.92 -21.84
C ARG A 286 1.25 3.05 -20.99
N VAL A 287 0.90 4.28 -21.35
CA VAL A 287 1.26 5.51 -20.64
C VAL A 287 0.00 6.23 -20.14
N GLY A 288 0.12 6.97 -19.05
CA GLY A 288 -0.90 7.92 -18.59
C GLY A 288 -0.36 9.34 -18.61
N PHE A 289 -1.12 10.30 -19.15
CA PHE A 289 -0.73 11.71 -19.18
C PHE A 289 -1.20 12.40 -17.92
N ARG A 290 -0.28 12.87 -17.08
CA ARG A 290 -0.61 13.66 -15.90
C ARG A 290 0.54 14.58 -15.50
N SER A 291 0.25 15.61 -14.69
CA SER A 291 1.26 16.44 -14.04
C SER A 291 1.25 16.25 -12.53
N LEU A 292 2.42 16.42 -11.91
CA LEU A 292 2.59 16.40 -10.46
C LEU A 292 3.27 17.68 -9.99
N ALA A 293 2.81 18.20 -8.86
CA ALA A 293 3.49 19.24 -8.12
C ALA A 293 3.22 19.08 -6.62
N VAL A 294 3.95 19.83 -5.79
CA VAL A 294 3.69 19.92 -4.36
C VAL A 294 3.40 21.37 -4.00
N ASP A 295 2.22 21.60 -3.42
CA ASP A 295 1.93 22.85 -2.72
C ASP A 295 2.50 22.77 -1.28
N ARG A 296 3.44 23.68 -1.00
CA ARG A 296 4.13 23.82 0.29
C ARG A 296 3.41 24.77 1.25
N GLY A 297 2.25 25.31 0.87
CA GLY A 297 1.53 26.30 1.66
C GLY A 297 2.31 27.62 1.80
N SER A 298 1.70 28.60 2.46
CA SER A 298 2.29 29.94 2.65
C SER A 298 3.48 29.95 3.61
N ASP A 299 3.56 28.97 4.52
CA ASP A 299 4.64 28.84 5.50
C ASP A 299 5.83 27.99 4.99
N GLY A 300 5.70 27.41 3.79
CA GLY A 300 6.70 26.53 3.17
C GLY A 300 6.80 25.13 3.79
N ASN A 301 5.98 24.82 4.79
CA ASN A 301 6.05 23.57 5.55
C ASN A 301 5.03 22.52 5.08
N GLY A 302 4.14 22.85 4.14
CA GLY A 302 3.15 21.93 3.61
C GLY A 302 3.73 20.81 2.74
N PHE A 303 2.89 19.80 2.51
CA PHE A 303 3.09 18.78 1.50
C PHE A 303 1.72 18.36 0.95
N THR A 304 1.11 19.20 0.12
CA THR A 304 -0.10 18.83 -0.62
C THR A 304 0.28 18.39 -2.02
N LEU A 305 -0.02 17.13 -2.39
CA LEU A 305 0.19 16.66 -3.75
C LEU A 305 -0.85 17.29 -4.68
N LEU A 306 -0.38 17.91 -5.75
CA LEU A 306 -1.22 18.38 -6.85
C LEU A 306 -1.12 17.39 -8.01
N VAL A 307 -2.26 16.86 -8.46
CA VAL A 307 -2.34 16.03 -9.66
C VAL A 307 -3.15 16.79 -10.70
N ASN A 308 -2.56 17.06 -11.86
CA ASN A 308 -3.18 17.88 -12.92
C ASN A 308 -3.65 19.26 -12.42
N GLY A 309 -2.92 19.83 -11.45
CA GLY A 309 -3.23 21.11 -10.81
C GLY A 309 -4.21 21.02 -9.63
N GLU A 310 -4.86 19.88 -9.40
CA GLU A 310 -5.86 19.71 -8.33
C GLU A 310 -5.25 19.14 -7.05
N ARG A 311 -5.68 19.68 -5.89
CA ARG A 311 -5.25 19.19 -4.58
C ARG A 311 -5.81 17.79 -4.33
N VAL A 312 -4.94 16.83 -4.03
CA VAL A 312 -5.35 15.46 -3.67
C VAL A 312 -5.05 15.21 -2.19
N PHE A 313 -6.09 14.90 -1.41
CA PHE A 313 -5.88 14.33 -0.08
C PHE A 313 -5.42 12.87 -0.24
N CYS A 314 -4.13 12.61 0.00
CA CYS A 314 -3.57 11.27 -0.16
C CYS A 314 -4.00 10.38 1.00
N ARG A 315 -4.61 9.24 0.70
CA ARG A 315 -5.16 8.32 1.69
C ARG A 315 -4.94 6.88 1.29
N GLY A 316 -4.54 6.05 2.25
CA GLY A 316 -4.28 4.63 2.02
C GLY A 316 -3.40 4.05 3.12
N GLY A 317 -2.45 3.21 2.76
CA GLY A 317 -1.61 2.50 3.73
C GLY A 317 -0.23 2.12 3.20
N CYS A 318 0.61 1.70 4.13
CA CYS A 318 1.92 1.14 3.83
C CYS A 318 1.79 -0.32 3.38
N TRP A 319 2.39 -0.62 2.24
CA TRP A 319 2.32 -1.91 1.55
C TRP A 319 3.19 -2.96 2.25
N VAL A 320 2.67 -4.19 2.31
CA VAL A 320 3.40 -5.39 2.70
C VAL A 320 3.35 -6.36 1.53
N PRO A 321 4.49 -6.97 1.11
CA PRO A 321 4.48 -7.93 0.02
C PRO A 321 3.45 -9.03 0.23
N VAL A 322 2.70 -9.32 -0.84
CA VAL A 322 1.56 -10.24 -0.75
C VAL A 322 1.97 -11.70 -0.54
N ASP A 323 3.17 -12.06 -0.98
CA ASP A 323 3.85 -13.33 -0.71
C ASP A 323 5.19 -13.03 -0.03
N LEU A 324 5.24 -13.21 1.29
CA LEU A 324 6.44 -13.00 2.10
C LEU A 324 7.42 -14.16 2.08
N VAL A 325 7.02 -15.32 1.56
CA VAL A 325 7.90 -16.49 1.48
C VAL A 325 8.58 -16.53 0.12
N GLY A 326 7.82 -16.43 -0.97
CA GLY A 326 8.35 -16.38 -2.33
C GLY A 326 8.93 -15.02 -2.73
N LEU A 327 8.53 -13.94 -2.05
CA LEU A 327 8.97 -12.55 -2.31
C LEU A 327 8.69 -12.03 -3.73
N SER A 328 7.88 -12.76 -4.49
CA SER A 328 7.43 -12.41 -5.83
C SER A 328 6.03 -12.93 -6.02
N ALA A 329 5.24 -12.14 -6.74
CA ALA A 329 3.85 -12.44 -6.99
C ALA A 329 3.52 -12.15 -8.44
N GLU A 330 2.60 -12.95 -8.97
CA GLU A 330 2.00 -12.69 -10.27
C GLU A 330 0.85 -11.69 -10.14
N ARG A 331 0.41 -11.16 -11.27
CA ARG A 331 -0.72 -10.23 -11.34
C ARG A 331 -1.96 -10.74 -10.60
N ALA A 332 -2.29 -12.03 -10.74
CA ALA A 332 -3.46 -12.65 -10.11
C ALA A 332 -3.40 -12.63 -8.56
N VAL A 333 -2.20 -12.54 -7.98
CA VAL A 333 -1.99 -12.47 -6.53
C VAL A 333 -2.05 -11.02 -6.04
N TYR A 334 -1.52 -10.06 -6.81
CA TYR A 334 -1.60 -8.63 -6.48
C TYR A 334 -3.01 -8.05 -6.62
N GLU A 335 -3.72 -8.43 -7.67
CA GLU A 335 -4.97 -7.79 -8.08
C GLU A 335 -6.06 -7.76 -6.99
N PRO A 336 -6.35 -8.86 -6.26
CA PRO A 336 -7.34 -8.83 -5.19
C PRO A 336 -7.00 -7.84 -4.08
N GLU A 337 -5.72 -7.69 -3.73
CA GLU A 337 -5.27 -6.78 -2.67
C GLU A 337 -5.37 -5.32 -3.11
N LEU A 338 -4.87 -4.99 -4.30
CA LEU A 338 -4.93 -3.62 -4.82
C LEU A 338 -6.38 -3.19 -5.13
N ARG A 339 -7.24 -4.11 -5.58
CA ARG A 339 -8.69 -3.84 -5.69
C ARG A 339 -9.29 -3.56 -4.31
N ARG A 340 -8.91 -4.31 -3.27
CA ARG A 340 -9.37 -4.03 -1.91
C ARG A 340 -8.90 -2.67 -1.38
N MET A 341 -7.69 -2.21 -1.76
CA MET A 341 -7.25 -0.83 -1.50
C MET A 341 -8.16 0.18 -2.18
N ARG A 342 -8.39 0.02 -3.49
CA ARG A 342 -9.27 0.89 -4.28
C ARG A 342 -10.68 0.95 -3.70
N ASP A 343 -11.27 -0.21 -3.38
CA ASP A 343 -12.64 -0.36 -2.88
C ASP A 343 -12.82 0.26 -1.48
N ALA A 344 -11.73 0.42 -0.74
CA ALA A 344 -11.69 1.20 0.50
C ALA A 344 -11.58 2.71 0.27
N GLY A 345 -11.54 3.18 -0.97
CA GLY A 345 -11.33 4.60 -1.29
C GLY A 345 -9.88 5.06 -1.16
N ALA A 346 -8.91 4.15 -0.94
CA ALA A 346 -7.50 4.51 -0.91
C ALA A 346 -7.03 4.94 -2.31
N ASN A 347 -6.29 6.05 -2.39
CA ASN A 347 -5.75 6.60 -3.64
C ASN A 347 -4.22 6.66 -3.65
N MET A 348 -3.55 6.25 -2.57
CA MET A 348 -2.10 6.16 -2.49
C MET A 348 -1.66 4.93 -1.69
N VAL A 349 -0.62 4.25 -2.17
CA VAL A 349 0.07 3.16 -1.48
C VAL A 349 1.54 3.53 -1.30
N ARG A 350 2.12 3.26 -0.12
CA ARG A 350 3.56 3.45 0.13
C ARG A 350 4.29 2.12 0.24
N VAL A 351 5.28 1.90 -0.62
CA VAL A 351 6.24 0.80 -0.50
C VAL A 351 7.43 1.30 0.31
N GLY A 352 7.48 0.94 1.59
CA GLY A 352 8.52 1.38 2.53
C GLY A 352 9.89 0.76 2.26
N GLY A 353 10.96 1.43 2.69
CA GLY A 353 12.35 1.05 2.44
C GLY A 353 12.81 -0.21 3.19
N THR A 354 12.00 -0.72 4.12
CA THR A 354 12.19 -2.02 4.79
C THR A 354 11.76 -3.21 3.92
N MET A 355 10.95 -2.96 2.89
CA MET A 355 10.32 -3.96 2.03
C MET A 355 11.27 -4.40 0.89
N LEU A 356 10.73 -4.51 -0.32
CA LEU A 356 11.45 -4.74 -1.58
C LEU A 356 10.78 -3.92 -2.70
N TYR A 357 11.49 -3.68 -3.80
CA TYR A 357 10.84 -3.10 -4.99
C TYR A 357 9.89 -4.11 -5.62
N GLU A 358 8.61 -3.74 -5.74
CA GLU A 358 7.58 -4.64 -6.28
C GLU A 358 7.73 -4.91 -7.78
N GLY A 359 7.11 -5.99 -8.25
CA GLY A 359 7.19 -6.42 -9.65
C GLY A 359 6.42 -5.49 -10.59
N ASP A 360 6.61 -5.63 -11.90
CA ASP A 360 5.97 -4.72 -12.86
C ASP A 360 4.43 -4.82 -12.82
N ALA A 361 3.88 -6.01 -12.54
CA ALA A 361 2.44 -6.22 -12.39
C ALA A 361 1.82 -5.36 -11.28
N PHE A 362 2.56 -5.05 -10.21
CA PHE A 362 2.10 -4.15 -9.15
C PHE A 362 1.89 -2.73 -9.68
N PHE A 363 2.87 -2.17 -10.39
CA PHE A 363 2.78 -0.82 -10.97
C PHE A 363 1.69 -0.75 -12.04
N GLU A 364 1.60 -1.76 -12.92
CA GLU A 364 0.55 -1.83 -13.94
C GLU A 364 -0.86 -1.86 -13.34
N LEU A 365 -1.05 -2.62 -12.25
CA LEU A 365 -2.33 -2.63 -11.53
C LEU A 365 -2.60 -1.30 -10.83
N CYS A 366 -1.60 -0.65 -10.23
CA CYS A 366 -1.76 0.69 -9.66
C CYS A 366 -2.12 1.73 -10.72
N ASP A 367 -1.52 1.64 -11.91
CA ASP A 367 -1.84 2.48 -13.07
C ASP A 367 -3.30 2.31 -13.49
N GLU A 368 -3.77 1.07 -13.64
CA GLU A 368 -5.15 0.75 -14.04
C GLU A 368 -6.19 1.08 -12.97
N LEU A 369 -5.84 0.91 -11.70
CA LEU A 369 -6.76 1.13 -10.58
C LEU A 369 -6.76 2.58 -10.10
N GLY A 370 -5.91 3.45 -10.65
CA GLY A 370 -5.82 4.85 -10.25
C GLY A 370 -5.29 5.03 -8.82
N ILE A 371 -4.32 4.21 -8.41
CA ILE A 371 -3.68 4.28 -7.08
C ILE A 371 -2.28 4.86 -7.27
N LEU A 372 -1.98 5.98 -6.62
CA LEU A 372 -0.65 6.60 -6.62
C LEU A 372 0.33 5.73 -5.83
N VAL A 373 1.56 5.61 -6.30
CA VAL A 373 2.63 4.88 -5.61
C VAL A 373 3.64 5.88 -5.04
N TRP A 374 3.85 5.78 -3.74
CA TRP A 374 5.01 6.32 -3.04
C TRP A 374 6.03 5.19 -2.91
N GLN A 375 7.20 5.36 -3.51
CA GLN A 375 8.28 4.38 -3.50
C GLN A 375 9.47 4.91 -2.70
N ASP A 376 9.77 4.28 -1.57
CA ASP A 376 11.06 4.49 -0.90
C ASP A 376 12.16 3.75 -1.68
N ALA A 377 13.38 4.28 -1.68
CA ALA A 377 14.57 3.48 -1.92
C ALA A 377 14.66 2.42 -0.82
N MET A 378 15.14 1.21 -1.12
CA MET A 378 15.26 0.09 -0.17
C MET A 378 16.40 0.33 0.84
N LEU A 379 16.23 1.36 1.66
CA LEU A 379 17.14 1.94 2.62
C LEU A 379 16.30 2.32 3.84
N ALA A 380 16.58 1.72 5.00
CA ALA A 380 15.80 2.01 6.20
C ALA A 380 16.61 1.91 7.48
N ASN A 381 16.40 2.84 8.41
CA ASN A 381 16.94 2.93 9.79
C ASN A 381 18.47 2.95 9.96
N PHE A 382 19.26 2.42 9.03
CA PHE A 382 20.72 2.32 9.10
C PHE A 382 21.42 3.62 8.70
N ASP A 383 22.59 3.83 9.30
CA ASP A 383 23.65 4.65 8.72
C ASP A 383 24.23 3.88 7.54
N TYR A 384 24.03 4.24 6.29
CA TYR A 384 24.60 3.50 5.15
C TYR A 384 26.00 4.01 4.79
N PRO A 385 26.84 3.19 4.14
CA PRO A 385 28.14 3.64 3.64
C PRO A 385 28.00 4.76 2.60
N GLY A 386 28.97 5.66 2.56
CA GLY A 386 29.06 6.74 1.56
C GLY A 386 30.27 6.58 0.63
N ASP A 387 30.90 5.41 0.59
CA ASP A 387 32.00 5.14 -0.33
C ASP A 387 31.49 4.96 -1.77
N PRO A 388 32.32 5.25 -2.79
CA PRO A 388 31.89 5.24 -4.19
C PRO A 388 31.24 3.92 -4.63
N ALA A 389 31.79 2.77 -4.23
CA ALA A 389 31.28 1.47 -4.66
C ALA A 389 29.85 1.21 -4.16
N PHE A 390 29.56 1.55 -2.90
CA PHE A 390 28.20 1.46 -2.37
C PHE A 390 27.23 2.41 -3.08
N LEU A 391 27.66 3.66 -3.31
CA LEU A 391 26.85 4.67 -3.99
C LEU A 391 26.55 4.29 -5.45
N ASP A 392 27.52 3.73 -6.18
CA ASP A 392 27.34 3.25 -7.55
C ASP A 392 26.32 2.10 -7.61
N GLY A 393 26.34 1.20 -6.61
CA GLY A 393 25.31 0.18 -6.45
C GLY A 393 23.92 0.78 -6.25
N VAL A 394 23.78 1.77 -5.38
CA VAL A 394 22.49 2.46 -5.17
C VAL A 394 22.04 3.21 -6.43
N ARG A 395 22.96 3.87 -7.15
CA ARG A 395 22.64 4.52 -8.43
C ARG A 395 22.09 3.51 -9.44
N ALA A 396 22.73 2.35 -9.57
CA ALA A 396 22.27 1.31 -10.47
C ALA A 396 20.87 0.78 -10.08
N GLU A 397 20.60 0.58 -8.79
CA GLU A 397 19.27 0.16 -8.30
C GLU A 397 18.18 1.17 -8.64
N ILE A 398 18.42 2.45 -8.33
CA ILE A 398 17.47 3.54 -8.62
C ILE A 398 17.30 3.72 -10.12
N ALA A 399 18.40 3.68 -10.88
CA ALA A 399 18.36 3.74 -12.33
C ALA A 399 17.43 2.67 -12.91
N GLN A 400 17.62 1.40 -12.54
CA GLN A 400 16.81 0.28 -13.04
C GLN A 400 15.33 0.40 -12.64
N LEU A 401 15.03 0.81 -11.41
CA LEU A 401 13.65 1.07 -10.97
C LEU A 401 12.98 2.18 -11.80
N LEU A 402 13.64 3.32 -11.93
CA LEU A 402 13.10 4.49 -12.64
C LEU A 402 12.96 4.23 -14.13
N ASP A 403 13.86 3.43 -14.68
CA ASP A 403 13.87 2.97 -16.05
C ASP A 403 12.68 2.07 -16.37
N ARG A 404 12.47 0.99 -15.62
CA ARG A 404 11.34 0.08 -15.90
C ARG A 404 9.97 0.71 -15.64
N SER A 405 9.91 1.79 -14.85
CA SER A 405 8.68 2.48 -14.48
C SER A 405 8.38 3.74 -15.30
N GLN A 406 9.18 4.08 -16.32
CA GLN A 406 8.99 5.32 -17.11
C GLN A 406 7.57 5.52 -17.67
N ALA A 407 6.89 4.43 -18.04
CA ALA A 407 5.53 4.47 -18.55
C ALA A 407 4.45 4.54 -17.46
N SER A 408 4.80 4.26 -16.20
CA SER A 408 3.86 4.15 -15.09
C SER A 408 3.44 5.53 -14.58
N PRO A 409 2.19 5.97 -14.83
CA PRO A 409 1.67 7.15 -14.17
C PRO A 409 1.50 6.88 -12.67
N SER A 410 1.21 5.70 -12.14
CA SER A 410 0.96 5.58 -10.69
C SER A 410 2.14 6.03 -9.82
N LEU A 411 3.39 5.76 -10.21
CA LEU A 411 4.58 6.22 -9.47
C LEU A 411 4.60 7.75 -9.37
N ALA A 412 4.45 8.28 -8.16
CA ALA A 412 4.28 9.73 -7.93
C ALA A 412 5.35 10.32 -7.01
N VAL A 413 5.79 9.56 -6.01
CA VAL A 413 6.83 9.97 -5.06
C VAL A 413 7.97 8.98 -5.09
N LEU A 414 9.20 9.48 -5.25
CA LEU A 414 10.41 8.75 -4.89
C LEU A 414 10.98 9.33 -3.60
N CYS A 415 11.17 8.47 -2.60
CA CYS A 415 11.70 8.83 -1.30
C CYS A 415 13.07 8.16 -1.08
N GLY A 416 14.05 8.88 -0.52
CA GLY A 416 15.41 8.36 -0.33
C GLY A 416 15.56 7.25 0.72
N GLY A 417 14.52 6.96 1.51
CA GLY A 417 14.46 5.83 2.44
C GLY A 417 13.56 6.07 3.65
N SER A 418 13.48 5.09 4.54
CA SER A 418 12.62 5.13 5.75
C SER A 418 13.42 5.32 7.03
N GLU A 419 13.00 6.27 7.86
CA GLU A 419 13.42 6.50 9.26
C GLU A 419 14.93 6.60 9.51
N MET A 420 15.76 6.78 8.48
CA MET A 420 17.20 6.88 8.65
C MET A 420 17.55 8.14 9.47
N GLU A 421 16.94 9.27 9.09
CA GLU A 421 17.14 10.53 9.81
C GLU A 421 16.43 10.53 11.16
N GLN A 422 15.20 10.00 11.23
CA GLN A 422 14.44 9.89 12.47
C GLN A 422 15.19 9.08 13.53
N GLN A 423 15.66 7.87 13.18
CA GLN A 423 16.36 6.97 14.10
C GLN A 423 17.57 7.65 14.72
N ALA A 424 18.38 8.33 13.90
CA ALA A 424 19.57 9.02 14.34
C ALA A 424 19.26 10.28 15.17
N ALA A 425 18.23 11.04 14.77
CA ALA A 425 17.80 12.23 15.50
C ALA A 425 17.24 11.90 16.90
N MET A 426 16.46 10.82 17.02
CA MET A 426 15.95 10.35 18.31
C MET A 426 17.05 9.80 19.23
N LEU A 427 18.22 9.46 18.70
CA LEU A 427 19.41 9.12 19.49
C LEU A 427 20.22 10.36 19.94
N GLY A 428 19.76 11.57 19.62
CA GLY A 428 20.40 12.82 20.03
C GLY A 428 21.64 13.20 19.22
N LEU A 429 21.85 12.61 18.05
CA LEU A 429 22.91 13.04 17.13
C LEU A 429 22.61 14.45 16.58
N PRO A 430 23.57 15.21 16.04
CA PRO A 430 23.28 16.47 15.36
C PRO A 430 22.84 16.26 13.90
N ARG A 431 22.21 17.28 13.29
CA ARG A 431 21.75 17.23 11.89
C ARG A 431 22.81 16.87 10.86
N THR A 432 24.01 17.40 11.04
CA THR A 432 25.18 17.08 10.21
C THR A 432 25.56 15.60 10.26
N SER A 433 25.23 14.91 11.36
CA SER A 433 25.52 13.49 11.53
C SER A 433 24.44 12.57 10.98
N TRP A 434 23.16 12.94 11.05
CA TRP A 434 22.09 12.06 10.55
C TRP A 434 21.78 12.24 9.06
N THR A 435 22.14 13.38 8.48
CA THR A 435 21.96 13.63 7.05
C THR A 435 22.94 12.76 6.25
N GLN A 436 22.43 11.91 5.35
CA GLN A 436 23.25 11.06 4.47
C GLN A 436 23.42 11.72 3.10
N ALA A 437 24.08 12.89 3.07
CA ALA A 437 24.07 13.78 1.91
C ALA A 437 24.55 13.14 0.60
N ALA A 438 25.61 12.33 0.63
CA ALA A 438 26.13 11.65 -0.56
C ALA A 438 25.13 10.63 -1.14
N LEU A 439 24.43 9.90 -0.25
CA LEU A 439 23.39 8.95 -0.62
C LEU A 439 22.18 9.67 -1.22
N ALA A 440 21.71 10.73 -0.55
CA ALA A 440 20.61 11.55 -1.05
C ALA A 440 20.94 12.18 -2.42
N ALA A 441 22.16 12.68 -2.61
CA ALA A 441 22.61 13.23 -3.89
C ALA A 441 22.66 12.18 -5.00
N ALA A 442 23.10 10.95 -4.70
CA ALA A 442 23.15 9.88 -5.67
C ALA A 442 21.75 9.48 -6.18
N ILE A 443 20.77 9.38 -5.26
CA ILE A 443 19.37 9.09 -5.61
C ILE A 443 18.76 10.25 -6.39
N GLU A 444 19.02 11.49 -5.97
CA GLU A 444 18.53 12.70 -6.61
C GLU A 444 19.01 12.83 -8.06
N GLU A 445 20.29 12.59 -8.32
CA GLU A 445 20.87 12.67 -9.65
C GLU A 445 20.22 11.70 -10.64
N GLU A 446 20.05 10.43 -10.23
CA GLU A 446 19.35 9.44 -11.06
C GLU A 446 17.88 9.81 -11.28
N THR A 447 17.23 10.36 -10.26
CA THR A 447 15.83 10.79 -10.36
C THR A 447 15.66 11.97 -11.31
N ALA A 448 16.50 12.99 -11.20
CA ALA A 448 16.46 14.15 -12.08
C ALA A 448 16.77 13.76 -13.54
N ALA A 449 17.71 12.83 -13.75
CA ALA A 449 18.06 12.36 -15.09
C ALA A 449 16.97 11.50 -15.72
N ARG A 450 16.31 10.64 -14.92
CA ARG A 450 15.44 9.58 -15.45
C ARG A 450 13.98 9.75 -15.17
N ARG A 451 13.53 10.57 -14.22
CA ARG A 451 12.11 10.77 -13.88
C ARG A 451 11.92 12.13 -13.20
N PRO A 452 12.25 13.24 -13.90
CA PRO A 452 12.14 14.60 -13.32
C PRO A 452 10.69 14.99 -12.98
N ASP A 453 9.70 14.24 -13.48
CA ASP A 453 8.27 14.38 -13.17
C ASP A 453 7.91 13.95 -11.73
N LEU A 454 8.74 13.15 -11.07
CA LEU A 454 8.44 12.63 -9.74
C LEU A 454 8.66 13.66 -8.64
N ILE A 455 7.80 13.60 -7.63
CA ILE A 455 8.03 14.30 -6.37
C ILE A 455 9.14 13.58 -5.62
N ARG A 456 10.14 14.35 -5.19
CA ARG A 456 11.32 13.85 -4.50
C ARG A 456 11.27 14.19 -3.02
N ILE A 457 11.52 13.18 -2.19
CA ILE A 457 11.60 13.30 -0.74
C ILE A 457 12.94 12.72 -0.28
N ALA A 458 13.70 13.44 0.53
CA ALA A 458 15.02 12.98 0.97
C ALA A 458 14.93 11.75 1.90
N ASN A 459 13.97 11.77 2.83
CA ASN A 459 13.69 10.66 3.74
C ASN A 459 12.23 10.72 4.23
N SER A 460 11.67 9.58 4.62
CA SER A 460 10.39 9.53 5.34
C SER A 460 10.66 9.12 6.78
N PRO A 461 10.48 10.00 7.78
CA PRO A 461 9.98 11.37 7.66
C PRO A 461 11.11 12.39 7.36
N SER A 462 10.74 13.59 6.89
CA SER A 462 11.65 14.71 6.69
C SER A 462 10.93 16.07 6.70
N GLY A 463 11.66 17.09 7.16
CA GLY A 463 11.16 18.47 7.28
C GLY A 463 11.44 19.04 8.66
N GLY A 464 11.08 20.32 8.85
CA GLY A 464 11.07 20.99 10.14
C GLY A 464 12.41 21.02 10.91
N PRO A 465 12.36 21.42 12.20
CA PRO A 465 13.53 21.42 13.09
C PRO A 465 14.06 20.01 13.40
N LEU A 466 13.17 19.02 13.45
CA LEU A 466 13.46 17.59 13.61
C LEU A 466 12.72 16.82 12.52
N PRO A 467 13.31 15.76 11.95
CA PRO A 467 12.76 15.09 10.77
C PRO A 467 11.36 14.48 11.01
N PHE A 468 11.01 14.18 12.26
CA PHE A 468 9.73 13.60 12.66
C PHE A 468 8.70 14.63 13.18
N ALA A 469 8.98 15.93 13.05
CA ALA A 469 8.02 16.97 13.45
C ALA A 469 6.78 16.93 12.54
N ALA A 470 5.59 16.70 13.12
CA ALA A 470 4.38 16.45 12.35
C ALA A 470 3.88 17.67 11.53
N ASN A 471 4.19 18.87 12.00
CA ASN A 471 3.75 20.13 11.40
C ASN A 471 4.65 20.67 10.28
N ALA A 472 5.59 19.86 9.77
CA ALA A 472 6.44 20.27 8.66
C ALA A 472 6.84 19.10 7.76
N GLY A 473 6.65 19.29 6.45
CA GLY A 473 7.01 18.31 5.43
C GLY A 473 6.17 17.04 5.56
N VAL A 474 6.86 15.90 5.56
CA VAL A 474 6.27 14.57 5.64
C VAL A 474 6.72 13.92 6.95
N SER A 475 5.77 13.33 7.68
CA SER A 475 5.99 12.88 9.06
C SER A 475 5.51 11.45 9.28
N HIS A 476 6.05 10.79 10.31
CA HIS A 476 5.47 9.58 10.87
C HIS A 476 4.65 10.01 12.09
N TYR A 477 3.33 10.07 11.93
CA TYR A 477 2.43 10.54 13.00
C TYR A 477 1.91 9.37 13.82
N TYR A 478 2.53 9.17 14.98
CA TYR A 478 2.12 8.14 15.94
C TYR A 478 1.57 8.71 17.26
N GLY A 479 1.21 10.00 17.28
CA GLY A 479 0.61 10.67 18.43
C GLY A 479 -0.64 9.93 18.89
N VAL A 480 -1.70 9.98 18.09
CA VAL A 480 -2.81 9.03 18.20
C VAL A 480 -2.35 7.67 17.67
N GLY A 481 -2.50 6.62 18.47
CA GLY A 481 -1.89 5.31 18.21
C GLY A 481 -0.74 5.04 19.17
N ALA A 482 0.47 4.78 18.63
CA ALA A 482 1.59 4.24 19.40
C ALA A 482 1.98 5.05 20.65
N TYR A 483 1.78 6.38 20.65
CA TYR A 483 2.09 7.27 21.77
C TYR A 483 0.88 7.59 22.67
N MET A 484 -0.27 6.96 22.43
CA MET A 484 -1.46 7.02 23.30
C MET A 484 -1.90 8.47 23.61
N ARG A 485 -1.78 9.37 22.63
CA ARG A 485 -2.28 10.75 22.77
C ARG A 485 -3.81 10.80 22.60
N PRO A 486 -4.51 11.75 23.23
CA PRO A 486 -5.95 11.91 23.02
C PRO A 486 -6.26 12.29 21.57
N LEU A 487 -7.51 12.08 21.12
CA LEU A 487 -7.91 12.33 19.73
C LEU A 487 -7.73 13.79 19.29
N ASP A 488 -7.79 14.74 20.21
CA ASP A 488 -7.56 16.17 19.93
C ASP A 488 -6.12 16.47 19.45
N ASP A 489 -5.19 15.55 19.69
CA ASP A 489 -3.81 15.65 19.25
C ASP A 489 -3.70 15.56 17.72
N ALA A 490 -4.61 14.84 17.04
CA ALA A 490 -4.65 14.78 15.58
C ALA A 490 -4.84 16.17 14.95
N ARG A 491 -5.54 17.06 15.64
CA ARG A 491 -5.66 18.49 15.31
C ARG A 491 -4.47 19.29 15.82
N ARG A 492 -4.16 19.15 17.12
CA ARG A 492 -3.18 20.00 17.82
C ARG A 492 -1.77 19.86 17.25
N ALA A 493 -1.42 18.68 16.75
CA ALA A 493 -0.12 18.42 16.14
C ALA A 493 0.07 19.15 14.80
N ASP A 494 -0.99 19.75 14.24
CA ASP A 494 -0.98 20.47 12.95
C ASP A 494 -0.33 19.65 11.82
N VAL A 495 -0.66 18.36 11.76
CA VAL A 495 -0.05 17.39 10.84
C VAL A 495 -0.14 17.91 9.41
N ARG A 496 0.98 17.98 8.69
CA ARG A 496 1.01 18.40 7.27
C ARG A 496 0.80 17.22 6.33
N PHE A 497 1.49 16.13 6.57
CA PHE A 497 1.31 14.86 5.88
C PHE A 497 1.86 13.72 6.74
N ALA A 498 1.10 12.64 6.91
CA ALA A 498 1.55 11.46 7.64
C ALA A 498 1.86 10.30 6.67
N SER A 499 3.13 10.11 6.31
CA SER A 499 3.57 9.00 5.45
C SER A 499 3.58 7.64 6.17
N GLU A 500 3.47 7.67 7.49
CA GLU A 500 3.03 6.56 8.35
C GLU A 500 2.15 7.13 9.47
N CYS A 501 1.10 6.41 9.86
CA CYS A 501 0.27 6.78 11.01
C CYS A 501 -0.53 5.62 11.60
N LEU A 502 -1.11 5.86 12.78
CA LEU A 502 -2.20 5.06 13.33
C LEU A 502 -1.87 3.56 13.45
N ALA A 503 -0.72 3.24 14.05
CA ALA A 503 -0.34 1.87 14.35
C ALA A 503 -1.12 1.32 15.55
N PHE A 504 -1.85 0.21 15.35
CA PHE A 504 -2.66 -0.50 16.35
C PHE A 504 -2.55 -2.01 16.19
N ALA A 505 -2.77 -2.80 17.26
CA ALA A 505 -3.01 -4.23 17.13
C ALA A 505 -4.47 -4.46 16.69
N ASN A 506 -4.69 -4.57 15.38
CA ASN A 506 -6.01 -4.73 14.78
C ASN A 506 -6.49 -6.18 14.89
N LEU A 507 -7.69 -6.38 15.45
CA LEU A 507 -8.25 -7.72 15.64
C LEU A 507 -9.00 -8.22 14.40
N GLU A 508 -8.76 -9.47 14.05
CA GLU A 508 -9.54 -10.22 13.07
C GLU A 508 -10.91 -10.64 13.65
N GLU A 509 -11.88 -10.91 12.77
CA GLU A 509 -13.21 -11.43 13.14
C GLU A 509 -13.18 -12.93 13.48
N ASP A 510 -12.35 -13.69 12.77
CA ASP A 510 -12.10 -15.10 13.01
C ASP A 510 -10.87 -15.24 13.94
N ASP A 511 -10.64 -16.43 14.52
CA ASP A 511 -9.42 -16.72 15.29
C ASP A 511 -8.38 -17.40 14.38
N PRO A 512 -7.38 -16.66 13.86
CA PRO A 512 -6.48 -17.18 12.84
C PRO A 512 -5.47 -18.20 13.38
N LEU A 513 -5.28 -18.27 14.70
CA LEU A 513 -4.24 -19.12 15.31
C LEU A 513 -4.80 -20.44 15.86
N GLY A 514 -6.14 -20.58 15.93
CA GLY A 514 -6.79 -21.77 16.48
C GLY A 514 -6.46 -22.02 17.96
N VAL A 515 -5.95 -21.01 18.68
CA VAL A 515 -5.64 -21.04 20.10
C VAL A 515 -6.47 -19.98 20.82
N PRO A 516 -6.71 -20.09 22.14
CA PRO A 516 -7.39 -19.02 22.86
C PRO A 516 -6.70 -17.66 22.66
N SER A 517 -7.34 -16.79 21.89
CA SER A 517 -6.83 -15.44 21.61
C SER A 517 -6.59 -14.65 22.91
N LEU A 518 -5.71 -13.63 22.85
CA LEU A 518 -5.38 -12.66 23.92
C LEU A 518 -4.46 -13.15 25.04
N HIS A 519 -4.49 -14.44 25.41
CA HIS A 519 -3.71 -14.97 26.54
C HIS A 519 -2.66 -16.00 26.16
N HIS A 520 -2.79 -16.62 24.99
CA HIS A 520 -1.85 -17.65 24.57
C HIS A 520 -0.49 -17.03 24.18
N PRO A 521 0.67 -17.63 24.55
CA PRO A 521 1.99 -17.10 24.16
C PRO A 521 2.12 -16.87 22.65
N ARG A 522 1.66 -17.83 21.83
CA ARG A 522 1.59 -17.69 20.36
C ARG A 522 0.79 -16.47 19.92
N TRP A 523 -0.24 -16.03 20.64
CA TRP A 523 -0.96 -14.79 20.31
C TRP A 523 -0.08 -13.58 20.57
N LYS A 524 0.57 -13.53 21.73
CA LYS A 524 1.45 -12.42 22.11
C LYS A 524 2.67 -12.27 21.22
N GLU A 525 3.17 -13.38 20.66
CA GLU A 525 4.19 -13.35 19.61
C GLU A 525 3.72 -12.65 18.33
N ARG A 526 2.40 -12.62 18.05
CA ARG A 526 1.80 -11.94 16.89
C ARG A 526 1.32 -10.52 17.19
N VAL A 527 1.37 -10.09 18.46
CA VAL A 527 1.10 -8.70 18.82
C VAL A 527 2.39 -7.92 18.62
N PRO A 528 2.39 -6.88 17.76
CA PRO A 528 3.60 -6.15 17.51
C PRO A 528 4.10 -5.39 18.73
N ARG A 529 5.41 -5.15 18.79
CA ARG A 529 6.06 -4.45 19.90
C ARG A 529 7.37 -3.81 19.47
N ASP A 530 7.58 -2.56 19.89
CA ASP A 530 8.85 -1.88 19.68
C ASP A 530 9.91 -2.32 20.71
N PRO A 531 11.15 -2.61 20.29
CA PRO A 531 12.22 -3.00 21.20
C PRO A 531 12.48 -1.95 22.29
N GLY A 532 12.31 -2.36 23.54
CA GLY A 532 12.53 -1.51 24.72
C GLY A 532 11.32 -0.66 25.14
N ALA A 533 10.20 -0.70 24.43
CA ALA A 533 8.95 -0.10 24.90
C ALA A 533 8.38 -0.89 26.08
N SER A 534 7.74 -0.20 27.04
CA SER A 534 7.06 -0.84 28.17
C SER A 534 5.64 -1.30 27.87
N TRP A 535 5.14 -1.02 26.67
CA TRP A 535 3.82 -1.42 26.16
C TRP A 535 3.95 -2.13 24.80
N ASP A 536 2.95 -2.92 24.44
CA ASP A 536 2.75 -3.48 23.11
C ASP A 536 1.57 -2.81 22.38
N PHE A 537 1.32 -3.16 21.12
CA PHE A 537 0.22 -2.55 20.36
C PHE A 537 -1.19 -3.03 20.76
N GLU A 538 -1.29 -4.06 21.59
CA GLU A 538 -2.54 -4.41 22.27
C GLU A 538 -2.82 -3.45 23.43
N ASP A 539 -1.81 -3.11 24.24
CA ASP A 539 -1.95 -2.08 25.28
C ASP A 539 -2.41 -0.74 24.67
N VAL A 540 -1.88 -0.38 23.49
CA VAL A 540 -2.32 0.80 22.72
C VAL A 540 -3.81 0.70 22.38
N ARG A 541 -4.28 -0.45 21.88
CA ARG A 541 -5.71 -0.65 21.60
C ARG A 541 -6.56 -0.51 22.87
N GLU A 542 -6.11 -1.10 23.98
CA GLU A 542 -6.82 -1.05 25.26
C GLU A 542 -6.90 0.36 25.84
N HIS A 543 -5.86 1.18 25.67
CA HIS A 543 -5.89 2.59 26.04
C HIS A 543 -7.07 3.32 25.37
N TYR A 544 -7.25 3.13 24.06
CA TYR A 544 -8.37 3.77 23.36
C TYR A 544 -9.71 3.10 23.64
N LEU A 545 -9.72 1.84 24.05
CA LEU A 545 -10.93 1.16 24.50
C LEU A 545 -11.48 1.83 25.77
N GLU A 546 -10.59 2.10 26.73
CA GLU A 546 -10.92 2.88 27.92
C GLU A 546 -11.32 4.31 27.56
N ALA A 547 -10.54 5.00 26.71
CA ALA A 547 -10.78 6.40 26.37
C ALA A 547 -12.12 6.63 25.62
N LEU A 548 -12.51 5.74 24.71
CA LEU A 548 -13.73 5.91 23.89
C LEU A 548 -14.99 5.33 24.52
N TYR A 549 -14.87 4.23 25.27
CA TYR A 549 -16.01 3.51 25.80
C TYR A 549 -16.13 3.59 27.33
N GLY A 550 -15.13 4.11 28.05
CA GLY A 550 -15.17 4.23 29.51
C GLY A 550 -15.23 2.88 30.24
N VAL A 551 -14.68 1.82 29.63
CA VAL A 551 -14.63 0.47 30.20
C VAL A 551 -13.24 0.16 30.72
N ASP A 552 -13.14 -0.71 31.74
CA ASP A 552 -11.88 -1.32 32.15
C ASP A 552 -11.60 -2.54 31.25
N PRO A 553 -10.59 -2.49 30.35
CA PRO A 553 -10.30 -3.57 29.41
C PRO A 553 -9.94 -4.88 30.12
N ARG A 554 -9.22 -4.80 31.24
CA ARG A 554 -8.75 -5.99 31.99
C ARG A 554 -9.94 -6.70 32.60
N ARG A 555 -10.80 -5.95 33.29
CA ARG A 555 -12.01 -6.50 33.90
C ARG A 555 -12.94 -7.09 32.84
N LEU A 556 -13.19 -6.34 31.76
CA LEU A 556 -14.07 -6.75 30.67
C LEU A 556 -13.58 -8.04 29.99
N ARG A 557 -12.26 -8.19 29.79
CA ARG A 557 -11.66 -9.38 29.18
C ARG A 557 -11.97 -10.66 29.95
N TYR A 558 -12.03 -10.61 31.28
CA TYR A 558 -12.30 -11.78 32.12
C TYR A 558 -13.79 -11.98 32.41
N GLU A 559 -14.55 -10.90 32.60
CA GLU A 559 -15.98 -10.97 32.95
C GLU A 559 -16.90 -11.14 31.74
N GLU A 560 -16.58 -10.49 30.61
CA GLU A 560 -17.39 -10.50 29.38
C GLU A 560 -16.48 -10.61 28.13
N PRO A 561 -15.78 -11.74 27.91
CA PRO A 561 -14.76 -11.87 26.87
C PRO A 561 -15.25 -11.56 25.44
N ASP A 562 -16.48 -11.95 25.10
CA ASP A 562 -17.05 -11.65 23.78
C ASP A 562 -17.32 -10.16 23.58
N ARG A 563 -17.74 -9.47 24.65
CA ARG A 563 -17.94 -8.03 24.63
C ARG A 563 -16.61 -7.29 24.52
N TYR A 564 -15.58 -7.75 25.24
CA TYR A 564 -14.22 -7.24 25.08
C TYR A 564 -13.73 -7.36 23.63
N ARG A 565 -13.92 -8.53 22.99
CA ARG A 565 -13.51 -8.75 21.60
C ARG A 565 -14.24 -7.82 20.64
N ARG A 566 -15.55 -7.68 20.75
CA ARG A 566 -16.35 -6.81 19.88
C ARG A 566 -16.01 -5.33 20.03
N LEU A 567 -15.83 -4.86 21.27
CA LEU A 567 -15.40 -3.48 21.48
C LEU A 567 -13.96 -3.25 21.00
N SER A 568 -13.05 -4.21 21.22
CA SER A 568 -11.67 -4.15 20.73
C SER A 568 -11.57 -4.16 19.20
N ARG A 569 -12.50 -4.83 18.51
CA ARG A 569 -12.65 -4.78 17.04
C ARG A 569 -13.13 -3.42 16.56
N ALA A 570 -14.14 -2.85 17.21
CA ALA A 570 -14.69 -1.57 16.83
C ALA A 570 -13.72 -0.40 17.11
N VAL A 571 -13.03 -0.41 18.25
CA VAL A 571 -12.30 0.76 18.76
C VAL A 571 -11.24 1.29 17.79
N THR A 572 -10.46 0.41 17.15
CA THR A 572 -9.38 0.87 16.26
C THR A 572 -9.95 1.53 15.02
N GLY A 573 -11.04 0.98 14.46
CA GLY A 573 -11.78 1.61 13.37
C GLY A 573 -12.37 2.97 13.75
N GLU A 574 -13.01 3.07 14.92
CA GLU A 574 -13.58 4.35 15.42
C GLU A 574 -12.50 5.43 15.59
N VAL A 575 -11.33 5.07 16.12
CA VAL A 575 -10.19 5.99 16.25
C VAL A 575 -9.67 6.41 14.89
N MET A 576 -9.44 5.45 13.98
CA MET A 576 -8.93 5.76 12.63
C MET A 576 -9.89 6.68 11.86
N GLN A 577 -11.20 6.40 11.90
CA GLN A 577 -12.20 7.23 11.26
C GLN A 577 -12.20 8.65 11.84
N ALA A 578 -12.15 8.79 13.18
CA ALA A 578 -12.12 10.10 13.83
C ALA A 578 -10.88 10.92 13.45
N VAL A 579 -9.70 10.30 13.36
CA VAL A 579 -8.47 11.01 12.98
C VAL A 579 -8.50 11.45 11.52
N PHE A 580 -8.94 10.60 10.59
CA PHE A 580 -9.05 10.99 9.18
C PHE A 580 -10.15 12.03 8.96
N ASP A 581 -11.27 11.94 9.66
CA ASP A 581 -12.32 12.97 9.64
C ASP A 581 -11.75 14.32 10.14
N GLU A 582 -10.96 14.32 11.21
CA GLU A 582 -10.28 15.54 11.70
C GLU A 582 -9.28 16.10 10.67
N TRP A 583 -8.52 15.26 9.98
CA TRP A 583 -7.58 15.70 8.94
C TRP A 583 -8.23 16.16 7.65
N ARG A 584 -9.43 15.65 7.31
CA ARG A 584 -10.17 16.00 6.10
C ARG A 584 -11.13 17.17 6.28
N ARG A 585 -11.34 17.65 7.51
CA ARG A 585 -12.24 18.78 7.78
C ARG A 585 -11.79 20.04 7.02
N ALA A 586 -12.73 20.97 6.78
CA ALA A 586 -12.38 22.25 6.18
C ALA A 586 -11.43 23.05 7.09
N GLY A 587 -10.41 23.66 6.50
CA GLY A 587 -9.37 24.42 7.23
C GLY A 587 -8.34 23.55 7.95
N SER A 588 -8.28 22.25 7.68
CA SER A 588 -7.15 21.41 8.10
C SER A 588 -5.94 21.69 7.21
N GLY A 589 -4.75 21.73 7.81
CA GLY A 589 -3.48 21.80 7.08
C GLY A 589 -2.94 20.43 6.62
N CYS A 590 -3.63 19.35 7.00
CA CYS A 590 -3.23 17.99 6.65
C CYS A 590 -3.67 17.63 5.22
N ALA A 591 -2.73 17.18 4.42
CA ALA A 591 -2.97 16.81 3.03
C ALA A 591 -2.91 15.29 2.78
N GLY A 592 -2.71 14.48 3.82
CA GLY A 592 -2.79 13.04 3.66
C GLY A 592 -2.27 12.22 4.83
N GLY A 593 -2.66 10.95 4.84
CA GLY A 593 -2.29 9.96 5.85
C GLY A 593 -2.25 8.55 5.26
N LEU A 594 -1.17 7.81 5.54
CA LEU A 594 -0.99 6.41 5.14
C LEU A 594 -0.88 5.54 6.39
N VAL A 595 -1.85 4.64 6.60
CA VAL A 595 -1.90 3.80 7.80
C VAL A 595 -0.76 2.77 7.84
N TRP A 596 -0.22 2.56 9.03
CA TRP A 596 0.69 1.47 9.35
C TRP A 596 -0.11 0.32 9.98
N GLN A 597 -0.42 -0.76 9.27
CA GLN A 597 -0.05 -1.10 7.88
C GLN A 597 -1.28 -1.54 7.09
N TRP A 598 -1.13 -1.68 5.77
CA TRP A 598 -2.26 -2.12 4.94
C TRP A 598 -2.64 -3.59 5.23
N ARG A 599 -1.66 -4.51 5.20
CA ARG A 599 -1.86 -5.94 5.40
C ARG A 599 -0.94 -6.48 6.49
N ASP A 600 -1.37 -7.50 7.23
CA ASP A 600 -0.49 -8.21 8.15
C ASP A 600 0.54 -9.08 7.43
N PRO A 601 1.78 -9.13 7.93
CA PRO A 601 2.81 -10.02 7.39
C PRO A 601 2.62 -11.50 7.79
N TRP A 602 1.74 -11.78 8.76
CA TRP A 602 1.47 -13.13 9.27
C TRP A 602 0.15 -13.15 10.04
N PRO A 603 -0.52 -14.32 10.19
CA PRO A 603 -1.82 -14.37 10.85
C PRO A 603 -1.75 -13.96 12.33
N GLY A 604 -2.70 -13.14 12.81
CA GLY A 604 -2.77 -12.69 14.21
C GLY A 604 -3.20 -11.22 14.39
N ALA A 605 -2.93 -10.66 15.57
CA ALA A 605 -3.29 -9.28 15.92
C ALA A 605 -2.21 -8.26 15.51
N GLY A 606 -1.79 -8.31 14.24
CA GLY A 606 -0.82 -7.37 13.67
C GLY A 606 -1.38 -5.98 13.37
N TRP A 607 -0.55 -5.14 12.77
CA TRP A 607 -0.91 -3.77 12.40
C TRP A 607 -1.84 -3.66 11.19
N GLY A 608 -1.94 -4.70 10.38
CA GLY A 608 -2.71 -4.72 9.15
C GLY A 608 -4.17 -4.37 9.39
N VAL A 609 -4.72 -3.46 8.59
CA VAL A 609 -6.18 -3.27 8.47
C VAL A 609 -6.81 -4.39 7.64
N VAL A 610 -5.99 -5.15 6.91
CA VAL A 610 -6.30 -6.42 6.25
C VAL A 610 -5.47 -7.53 6.91
N ALA A 611 -6.07 -8.67 7.16
CA ALA A 611 -5.42 -9.86 7.69
C ALA A 611 -4.42 -10.48 6.70
N ALA A 612 -3.58 -11.40 7.18
CA ALA A 612 -2.56 -12.03 6.35
C ALA A 612 -3.13 -12.90 5.21
N ASP A 613 -4.37 -13.36 5.28
CA ASP A 613 -5.07 -14.09 4.21
C ASP A 613 -5.84 -13.17 3.23
N GLY A 614 -5.78 -11.85 3.44
CA GLY A 614 -6.56 -10.87 2.70
C GLY A 614 -7.95 -10.58 3.30
N THR A 615 -8.30 -11.11 4.46
CA THR A 615 -9.59 -10.77 5.08
C THR A 615 -9.60 -9.31 5.55
N PRO A 616 -10.55 -8.46 5.13
CA PRO A 616 -10.71 -7.13 5.71
C PRO A 616 -10.97 -7.22 7.21
N LYS A 617 -10.26 -6.42 8.02
CA LYS A 617 -10.55 -6.28 9.45
C LYS A 617 -11.54 -5.12 9.68
N PRO A 618 -12.15 -5.00 10.87
CA PRO A 618 -13.07 -3.90 11.18
C PRO A 618 -12.53 -2.50 10.86
N ALA A 619 -11.23 -2.28 11.09
CA ALA A 619 -10.53 -1.04 10.76
C ALA A 619 -10.60 -0.69 9.26
N TRP A 620 -10.57 -1.67 8.36
CA TRP A 620 -10.70 -1.46 6.92
C TRP A 620 -12.06 -0.86 6.55
N HIS A 621 -13.15 -1.33 7.16
CA HIS A 621 -14.49 -0.79 6.92
C HIS A 621 -14.61 0.66 7.41
N ALA A 622 -13.96 0.99 8.53
CA ALA A 622 -13.92 2.36 9.04
C ALA A 622 -13.14 3.31 8.12
N LEU A 623 -11.99 2.87 7.60
CA LEU A 623 -11.24 3.62 6.59
C LEU A 623 -12.04 3.77 5.30
N LYS A 624 -12.74 2.73 4.85
CA LYS A 624 -13.64 2.80 3.68
C LYS A 624 -14.70 3.90 3.81
N ARG A 625 -15.21 4.16 5.01
CA ARG A 625 -16.12 5.28 5.28
C ARG A 625 -15.39 6.63 5.31
N ALA A 626 -14.27 6.71 6.03
CA ALA A 626 -13.47 7.94 6.12
C ALA A 626 -12.92 8.41 4.76
N PHE A 627 -12.67 7.47 3.85
CA PHE A 627 -12.10 7.69 2.53
C PHE A 627 -13.14 7.89 1.42
N ARG A 628 -14.42 8.07 1.77
CA ARG A 628 -15.44 8.39 0.75
C ARG A 628 -15.13 9.72 0.06
N PRO A 629 -15.26 9.81 -1.28
CA PRO A 629 -15.10 11.07 -2.02
C PRO A 629 -16.10 12.16 -1.58
N LEU A 630 -17.32 11.75 -1.25
CA LEU A 630 -18.33 12.60 -0.62
C LEU A 630 -18.41 12.21 0.86
N ARG A 631 -18.12 13.14 1.75
CA ARG A 631 -18.07 12.86 3.20
C ARG A 631 -18.74 13.97 4.00
N VAL A 632 -19.58 13.60 4.96
CA VAL A 632 -20.06 14.48 6.03
C VAL A 632 -19.31 14.16 7.33
N ILE A 633 -18.73 15.19 7.95
CA ILE A 633 -17.89 15.08 9.14
C ILE A 633 -18.48 15.94 10.26
N LEU A 634 -18.45 15.43 11.50
CA LEU A 634 -18.84 16.17 12.69
C LEU A 634 -17.62 16.37 13.59
N THR A 635 -17.31 17.62 13.91
CA THR A 635 -16.23 17.96 14.86
C THR A 635 -16.74 18.83 16.01
N ASP A 636 -16.18 18.61 17.19
CA ASP A 636 -16.43 19.44 18.36
C ASP A 636 -15.48 20.66 18.33
N GLU A 637 -16.06 21.86 18.24
CA GLU A 637 -15.33 23.13 18.20
C GLU A 637 -15.37 23.85 19.57
N GLY A 638 -15.55 23.09 20.65
CA GLY A 638 -15.55 23.56 22.02
C GLY A 638 -16.75 24.48 22.31
N VAL A 639 -16.49 25.73 22.69
CA VAL A 639 -17.54 26.71 22.99
C VAL A 639 -18.30 27.20 21.76
N ASN A 640 -17.84 26.86 20.55
CA ASN A 640 -18.58 27.12 19.32
C ASN A 640 -19.57 26.00 18.98
N GLY A 641 -19.62 24.93 19.78
CA GLY A 641 -20.49 23.78 19.57
C GLY A 641 -19.99 22.84 18.47
N LEU A 642 -20.92 22.13 17.83
CA LEU A 642 -20.60 21.16 16.78
C LEU A 642 -20.47 21.85 15.43
N ALA A 643 -19.45 21.51 14.64
CA ALA A 643 -19.33 21.88 13.24
C ALA A 643 -19.65 20.69 12.33
N VAL A 644 -20.29 20.97 11.20
CA VAL A 644 -20.54 20.02 10.11
C VAL A 644 -19.64 20.40 8.94
N HIS A 645 -18.77 19.47 8.53
CA HIS A 645 -17.93 19.65 7.33
C HIS A 645 -18.43 18.74 6.22
N LEU A 646 -18.51 19.29 5.01
CA LEU A 646 -18.93 18.61 3.79
C LEU A 646 -17.75 18.60 2.84
N VAL A 647 -17.25 17.43 2.48
CA VAL A 647 -16.11 17.25 1.57
C VAL A 647 -16.59 16.65 0.26
N ASN A 648 -16.17 17.25 -0.86
CA ASN A 648 -16.41 16.75 -2.20
C ASN A 648 -15.10 16.67 -2.97
N ASP A 649 -14.54 15.46 -3.03
CA ASP A 649 -13.34 15.17 -3.81
C ASP A 649 -13.64 15.02 -5.32
N THR A 650 -14.90 15.05 -5.78
CA THR A 650 -15.28 14.76 -7.17
C THR A 650 -15.16 15.99 -8.09
N PRO A 651 -15.09 15.83 -9.43
CA PRO A 651 -14.92 16.95 -10.35
C PRO A 651 -16.22 17.73 -10.62
N ARG A 652 -17.34 17.36 -10.00
CA ARG A 652 -18.64 17.98 -10.24
C ARG A 652 -19.21 18.52 -8.93
N PRO A 653 -19.93 19.66 -8.98
CA PRO A 653 -20.70 20.10 -7.83
C PRO A 653 -21.81 19.09 -7.55
N VAL A 654 -22.17 18.94 -6.27
CA VAL A 654 -23.25 18.06 -5.81
C VAL A 654 -24.28 18.89 -5.05
N GLU A 655 -25.52 18.84 -5.53
CA GLU A 655 -26.68 19.39 -4.80
C GLU A 655 -27.24 18.31 -3.87
N ALA A 656 -27.42 18.66 -2.60
CA ALA A 656 -27.84 17.73 -1.56
C ALA A 656 -28.70 18.41 -0.48
N VAL A 657 -29.32 17.59 0.37
CA VAL A 657 -29.97 18.06 1.60
C VAL A 657 -29.19 17.56 2.80
N LEU A 658 -28.69 18.47 3.62
CA LEU A 658 -28.05 18.15 4.89
C LEU A 658 -29.12 18.06 5.98
N ARG A 659 -29.26 16.89 6.61
CA ARG A 659 -30.11 16.67 7.78
C ARG A 659 -29.27 16.49 9.03
N LEU A 660 -29.56 17.27 10.08
CA LEU A 660 -28.98 17.12 11.41
C LEU A 660 -30.07 16.69 12.39
N THR A 661 -29.82 15.63 13.18
CA THR A 661 -30.76 15.12 14.18
C THR A 661 -30.06 14.85 15.50
N ALA A 662 -30.59 15.36 16.61
CA ALA A 662 -30.16 15.00 17.96
C ALA A 662 -31.15 13.97 18.55
N TRP A 663 -30.62 12.81 18.97
CA TRP A 663 -31.40 11.64 19.37
C TRP A 663 -31.39 11.46 20.88
N ARG A 664 -32.57 11.44 21.50
CA ARG A 664 -32.76 11.00 22.88
C ARG A 664 -33.12 9.52 22.90
N ASP A 665 -32.47 8.75 23.77
CA ASP A 665 -32.59 7.30 23.91
C ASP A 665 -32.33 6.55 22.58
N GLY A 666 -31.55 7.17 21.70
CA GLY A 666 -31.31 6.71 20.33
C GLY A 666 -32.54 6.67 19.42
N ALA A 667 -33.70 7.18 19.82
CA ALA A 667 -34.97 6.96 19.11
C ALA A 667 -35.78 8.24 18.88
N VAL A 668 -35.81 9.14 19.86
CA VAL A 668 -36.65 10.33 19.83
C VAL A 668 -35.85 11.53 19.33
N PRO A 669 -36.18 12.12 18.16
CA PRO A 669 -35.50 13.32 17.70
C PRO A 669 -35.92 14.52 18.56
N VAL A 670 -35.00 15.05 19.35
CA VAL A 670 -35.21 16.27 20.15
C VAL A 670 -34.77 17.56 19.43
N LEU A 671 -33.96 17.39 18.39
CA LEU A 671 -33.70 18.38 17.34
C LEU A 671 -33.72 17.62 16.01
N LYS A 672 -34.37 18.18 14.99
CA LYS A 672 -34.28 17.70 13.60
C LYS A 672 -34.39 18.90 12.66
N VAL A 673 -33.36 19.12 11.86
CA VAL A 673 -33.32 20.21 10.88
C VAL A 673 -32.77 19.71 9.55
N GLU A 674 -33.31 20.26 8.46
CA GLU A 674 -32.88 19.99 7.10
C GLU A 674 -32.55 21.31 6.40
N ARG A 675 -31.47 21.34 5.63
CA ARG A 675 -31.09 22.50 4.82
C ARG A 675 -30.54 22.04 3.46
N PRO A 676 -30.97 22.66 2.34
CA PRO A 676 -30.31 22.44 1.06
C PRO A 676 -28.87 22.96 1.13
N VAL A 677 -27.95 22.19 0.55
CA VAL A 677 -26.52 22.50 0.49
C VAL A 677 -25.99 22.18 -0.89
N THR A 678 -25.07 23.02 -1.36
CA THR A 678 -24.29 22.78 -2.57
C THR A 678 -22.86 22.47 -2.14
N LEU A 679 -22.34 21.31 -2.55
CA LEU A 679 -20.94 20.96 -2.36
C LEU A 679 -20.21 21.28 -3.66
N PRO A 680 -19.36 22.32 -3.73
CA PRO A 680 -18.60 22.62 -4.93
C PRO A 680 -17.68 21.45 -5.31
N ALA A 681 -17.32 21.35 -6.59
CA ALA A 681 -16.31 20.39 -7.03
C ALA A 681 -14.97 20.65 -6.31
N ARG A 682 -14.27 19.59 -5.94
CA ARG A 682 -12.92 19.65 -5.33
C ARG A 682 -12.81 20.56 -4.11
N ALA A 683 -13.83 20.58 -3.25
CA ALA A 683 -13.92 21.54 -2.17
C ALA A 683 -14.38 20.91 -0.84
N ALA A 684 -14.09 21.62 0.25
CA ALA A 684 -14.66 21.37 1.56
C ALA A 684 -15.39 22.63 2.05
N VAL A 685 -16.57 22.44 2.64
CA VAL A 685 -17.41 23.50 3.22
C VAL A 685 -17.65 23.18 4.69
N ALA A 686 -17.56 24.18 5.57
CA ALA A 686 -17.91 24.04 6.99
C ALA A 686 -19.12 24.89 7.34
N LEU A 687 -20.00 24.34 8.17
CA LEU A 687 -21.18 25.00 8.71
C LEU A 687 -21.23 24.76 10.22
N PRO A 688 -21.42 25.78 11.06
CA PRO A 688 -21.73 25.55 12.46
C PRO A 688 -23.11 24.89 12.55
N ALA A 689 -23.27 23.86 13.39
CA ALA A 689 -24.55 23.19 13.60
C ALA A 689 -25.63 24.16 14.11
N SER A 690 -25.24 25.16 14.91
CA SER A 690 -26.11 26.25 15.35
C SER A 690 -26.63 27.11 14.19
N GLY A 691 -25.93 27.18 13.06
CA GLY A 691 -26.38 27.86 11.84
C GLY A 691 -27.41 27.07 11.02
N MET A 692 -27.78 25.86 11.45
CA MET A 692 -28.84 25.05 10.81
C MET A 692 -30.23 25.27 11.42
N THR A 693 -30.34 26.03 12.52
CA THR A 693 -31.58 26.23 13.29
C THR A 693 -31.64 27.64 13.84
N ASP A 694 -32.83 28.25 13.90
CA ASP A 694 -33.04 29.55 14.56
C ASP A 694 -33.19 29.43 16.09
N ARG A 695 -33.00 28.22 16.64
CA ARG A 695 -33.13 27.91 18.07
C ARG A 695 -31.79 27.49 18.65
N PHE A 696 -31.49 27.98 19.85
CA PHE A 696 -30.36 27.47 20.63
C PHE A 696 -30.58 25.98 20.96
N PHE A 697 -29.57 25.16 20.69
CA PHE A 697 -29.51 23.77 21.09
C PHE A 697 -28.04 23.40 21.35
N ASP A 698 -27.73 22.97 22.57
CA ASP A 698 -26.37 22.63 23.00
C ASP A 698 -25.96 21.24 22.49
N THR A 699 -25.58 21.13 21.22
CA THR A 699 -25.31 19.85 20.53
C THR A 699 -24.17 19.04 21.16
N THR A 700 -23.16 19.71 21.72
CA THR A 700 -21.97 19.12 22.35
C THR A 700 -22.07 19.06 23.87
N TYR A 701 -23.13 19.62 24.45
CA TYR A 701 -23.29 19.76 25.90
C TYR A 701 -22.15 20.57 26.55
N THR A 702 -21.65 21.58 25.83
CA THR A 702 -20.56 22.44 26.30
C THR A 702 -21.02 23.40 27.40
N TYR A 703 -22.25 23.93 27.32
CA TYR A 703 -22.75 24.95 28.25
C TYR A 703 -23.40 24.36 29.50
N ARG A 704 -23.93 23.13 29.42
CA ARG A 704 -24.43 22.35 30.57
C ARG A 704 -25.58 23.01 31.34
N PHE A 705 -26.43 23.76 30.64
CA PHE A 705 -27.67 24.29 31.21
C PHE A 705 -28.74 23.21 31.34
N GLY A 706 -28.79 22.56 32.50
CA GLY A 706 -29.70 21.45 32.77
C GLY A 706 -29.16 20.10 32.30
N PRO A 707 -29.94 19.01 32.44
CA PRO A 707 -29.51 17.69 31.99
C PRO A 707 -29.40 17.65 30.47
N ILE A 708 -28.41 16.90 29.98
CA ILE A 708 -28.20 16.71 28.55
C ILE A 708 -29.42 15.99 27.90
N PRO A 709 -30.06 16.59 26.88
CA PRO A 709 -31.34 16.11 26.36
C PRO A 709 -31.22 14.99 25.32
N HIS A 710 -30.02 14.63 24.87
CA HIS A 710 -29.74 13.65 23.81
C HIS A 710 -28.51 12.81 24.11
N ASP A 711 -28.37 11.68 23.41
CA ASP A 711 -27.24 10.74 23.54
C ASP A 711 -26.30 10.76 22.32
N ALA A 712 -26.85 11.13 21.16
CA ALA A 712 -26.10 11.23 19.91
C ALA A 712 -26.64 12.35 19.03
N VAL A 713 -25.78 12.89 18.17
CA VAL A 713 -26.13 13.79 17.07
C VAL A 713 -25.69 13.13 15.77
N SER A 714 -26.59 13.00 14.80
CA SER A 714 -26.27 12.47 13.46
C SER A 714 -26.39 13.54 12.39
N ALA A 715 -25.48 13.53 11.43
CA ALA A 715 -25.61 14.27 10.18
C ALA A 715 -25.76 13.28 9.01
N GLN A 716 -26.71 13.56 8.12
CA GLN A 716 -26.94 12.80 6.90
C GLN A 716 -26.88 13.74 5.69
N LEU A 717 -26.12 13.35 4.68
CA LEU A 717 -26.12 13.99 3.38
C LEU A 717 -27.06 13.19 2.46
N LEU A 718 -28.20 13.77 2.12
CA LEU A 718 -29.22 13.13 1.28
C LEU A 718 -29.09 13.64 -0.15
N SER A 719 -29.31 12.77 -1.14
CA SER A 719 -29.39 13.22 -2.54
C SER A 719 -30.53 14.22 -2.72
N ALA A 720 -30.42 15.11 -3.70
CA ALA A 720 -31.50 16.06 -4.03
C ALA A 720 -32.82 15.35 -4.39
N GLU A 721 -32.73 14.15 -4.96
CA GLU A 721 -33.87 13.27 -5.30
C GLU A 721 -34.48 12.56 -4.08
N ARG A 722 -33.87 12.72 -2.89
CA ARG A 722 -34.30 12.12 -1.60
C ARG A 722 -34.43 10.60 -1.65
N GLU A 723 -33.36 9.93 -2.08
CA GLU A 723 -33.25 8.48 -1.98
C GLU A 723 -33.38 7.98 -0.52
N ALA A 724 -33.72 6.69 -0.37
CA ALA A 724 -33.97 6.08 0.93
C ALA A 724 -32.69 5.95 1.80
N GLU A 725 -31.54 5.71 1.17
CA GLU A 725 -30.24 5.66 1.85
C GLU A 725 -29.49 6.99 1.67
N PRO A 726 -28.89 7.57 2.73
CA PRO A 726 -28.07 8.76 2.58
C PRO A 726 -26.82 8.50 1.74
N VAL A 727 -26.38 9.52 1.00
CA VAL A 727 -25.09 9.53 0.28
C VAL A 727 -23.93 9.32 1.25
N ASP A 728 -23.99 9.97 2.40
CA ASP A 728 -23.06 9.74 3.51
C ASP A 728 -23.68 10.16 4.86
N GLU A 729 -23.14 9.64 5.95
CA GLU A 729 -23.60 9.96 7.31
C GLU A 729 -22.49 9.89 8.36
N SER A 730 -22.68 10.60 9.46
CA SER A 730 -21.77 10.60 10.60
C SER A 730 -22.51 10.80 11.92
N CYS A 731 -21.93 10.31 13.02
CA CYS A 731 -22.48 10.41 14.37
C CYS A 731 -21.46 11.03 15.32
N TYR A 732 -21.95 11.87 16.23
CA TYR A 732 -21.21 12.44 17.35
C TYR A 732 -21.91 12.08 18.66
N PHE A 733 -21.14 11.77 19.70
CA PHE A 733 -21.64 11.22 20.96
C PHE A 733 -21.21 12.10 22.15
N PRO A 734 -22.02 13.08 22.58
CA PRO A 734 -21.64 14.03 23.65
C PRO A 734 -21.42 13.38 25.03
N LYS A 735 -21.93 12.16 25.25
CA LYS A 735 -21.75 11.39 26.50
C LYS A 735 -20.67 10.31 26.41
N GLY A 736 -19.98 10.19 25.27
CA GLY A 736 -19.13 9.05 24.93
C GLY A 736 -19.83 8.00 24.07
N ARG A 737 -19.04 7.14 23.41
CA ARG A 737 -19.53 6.24 22.34
C ARG A 737 -20.23 4.98 22.86
N LEU A 738 -20.11 4.65 24.15
CA LEU A 738 -20.76 3.50 24.76
C LEU A 738 -22.21 3.84 25.17
N LEU A 739 -23.15 3.62 24.27
CA LEU A 739 -24.57 3.76 24.58
C LEU A 739 -25.08 2.62 25.49
N PRO A 740 -26.07 2.87 26.36
CA PRO A 740 -26.74 1.83 27.14
C PRO A 740 -27.29 0.72 26.24
N ARG A 741 -27.21 -0.53 26.69
CA ARG A 741 -27.77 -1.67 25.96
C ARG A 741 -29.29 -1.63 26.02
N ALA A 742 -29.95 -1.84 24.88
CA ALA A 742 -31.41 -1.85 24.78
C ALA A 742 -31.91 -2.83 23.71
N ASP A 743 -33.21 -3.08 23.70
CA ASP A 743 -33.89 -3.59 22.50
C ASP A 743 -33.95 -2.44 21.47
N LEU A 744 -33.18 -2.61 20.39
CA LEU A 744 -33.06 -1.62 19.32
C LEU A 744 -34.21 -1.71 18.32
N GLY A 745 -35.00 -2.80 18.33
CA GLY A 745 -35.88 -3.14 17.22
C GLY A 745 -35.11 -3.33 15.92
N LEU A 746 -33.89 -3.86 16.00
CA LEU A 746 -33.07 -4.20 14.85
C LEU A 746 -33.76 -5.35 14.09
N THR A 747 -33.82 -5.25 12.77
CA THR A 747 -34.37 -6.27 11.89
C THR A 747 -33.38 -6.58 10.78
N ALA A 748 -33.33 -7.84 10.37
CA ALA A 748 -32.50 -8.30 9.25
C ALA A 748 -33.34 -9.21 8.35
N ALA A 749 -33.64 -8.77 7.14
CA ALA A 749 -34.33 -9.56 6.13
C ALA A 749 -33.35 -9.98 5.04
N VAL A 750 -33.32 -11.27 4.72
CA VAL A 750 -32.52 -11.79 3.60
C VAL A 750 -33.25 -11.51 2.29
N GLU A 751 -32.56 -10.95 1.32
CA GLU A 751 -33.09 -10.72 -0.02
C GLU A 751 -32.11 -11.21 -1.09
N ARG A 752 -32.65 -11.62 -2.25
CA ARG A 752 -31.87 -11.94 -3.45
C ARG A 752 -31.48 -10.64 -4.14
N LEU A 753 -30.20 -10.49 -4.47
CA LEU A 753 -29.69 -9.33 -5.20
C LEU A 753 -28.85 -9.82 -6.39
N GLY A 754 -29.48 -9.90 -7.57
CA GLY A 754 -28.93 -10.61 -8.72
C GLY A 754 -28.72 -12.09 -8.40
N ASP A 755 -27.54 -12.62 -8.73
CA ASP A 755 -27.13 -14.00 -8.40
C ASP A 755 -26.64 -14.16 -6.94
N GLY A 756 -26.56 -13.06 -6.18
CA GLY A 756 -26.06 -13.03 -4.81
C GLY A 756 -27.15 -12.83 -3.75
N TRP A 757 -26.69 -12.58 -2.54
CA TRP A 757 -27.53 -12.32 -1.37
C TRP A 757 -27.25 -10.94 -0.80
N ALA A 758 -28.24 -10.35 -0.15
CA ALA A 758 -28.08 -9.15 0.66
C ALA A 758 -28.93 -9.22 1.93
N LEU A 759 -28.60 -8.39 2.90
CA LEU A 759 -29.39 -8.16 4.10
C LEU A 759 -29.98 -6.76 4.06
N ARG A 760 -31.30 -6.66 4.14
CA ARG A 760 -32.00 -5.40 4.43
C ARG A 760 -32.09 -5.23 5.93
N LEU A 761 -31.39 -4.21 6.44
CA LEU A 761 -31.28 -3.88 7.85
C LEU A 761 -32.06 -2.62 8.16
N ALA A 762 -32.81 -2.64 9.26
CA ALA A 762 -33.52 -1.48 9.79
C ALA A 762 -33.52 -1.51 11.32
N THR A 763 -33.73 -0.36 11.96
CA THR A 763 -33.76 -0.26 13.42
C THR A 763 -34.73 0.81 13.90
N ARG A 764 -35.29 0.64 15.10
CA ARG A 764 -36.13 1.64 15.78
C ARG A 764 -35.32 2.58 16.66
N ARG A 765 -34.14 2.15 17.10
CA ARG A 765 -33.18 2.94 17.89
C ARG A 765 -31.80 2.91 17.23
N LEU A 766 -31.00 3.94 17.42
CA LEU A 766 -29.62 4.01 16.94
C LEU A 766 -28.86 2.73 17.31
N ALA A 767 -28.37 2.02 16.30
CA ALA A 767 -27.57 0.82 16.48
C ALA A 767 -26.11 1.12 16.18
N CYS A 768 -25.22 0.88 17.14
CA CYS A 768 -23.80 1.23 17.02
C CYS A 768 -22.96 0.04 16.55
N SER A 769 -22.14 0.27 15.51
CA SER A 769 -21.16 -0.68 14.98
C SER A 769 -21.80 -2.02 14.60
N VAL A 770 -22.85 -1.91 13.79
CA VAL A 770 -23.62 -3.01 13.21
C VAL A 770 -22.70 -3.89 12.36
N HIS A 771 -22.65 -5.18 12.65
CA HIS A 771 -21.83 -6.16 11.93
C HIS A 771 -22.54 -7.50 11.81
N VAL A 772 -22.06 -8.33 10.88
CA VAL A 772 -22.67 -9.61 10.52
C VAL A 772 -21.71 -10.74 10.86
N GLU A 773 -22.17 -11.72 11.62
CA GLU A 773 -21.46 -12.98 11.87
C GLU A 773 -22.17 -14.10 11.10
N ASP A 774 -21.52 -14.62 10.06
CA ASP A 774 -22.01 -15.73 9.23
C ASP A 774 -20.83 -16.63 8.83
N GLY A 775 -21.02 -17.95 8.93
CA GLY A 775 -19.97 -18.95 8.65
C GLY A 775 -19.70 -19.20 7.17
N ARG A 776 -20.57 -18.73 6.27
CA ARG A 776 -20.50 -18.91 4.81
C ARG A 776 -20.38 -17.61 4.06
N PHE A 777 -20.85 -16.51 4.62
CA PHE A 777 -20.85 -15.19 3.98
C PHE A 777 -20.13 -14.15 4.85
N ARG A 778 -19.70 -13.08 4.19
CA ARG A 778 -19.18 -11.85 4.80
C ARG A 778 -19.95 -10.65 4.24
N ALA A 779 -20.21 -9.67 5.08
CA ALA A 779 -20.83 -8.43 4.65
C ALA A 779 -19.83 -7.53 3.90
N GLU A 780 -20.27 -6.91 2.80
CA GLU A 780 -19.46 -5.96 2.02
C GLU A 780 -19.22 -4.62 2.76
N ASP A 781 -20.12 -4.28 3.67
CA ASP A 781 -19.97 -3.18 4.64
C ASP A 781 -20.35 -3.68 6.04
N ALA A 782 -19.57 -3.30 7.03
CA ALA A 782 -19.71 -3.78 8.40
C ALA A 782 -19.18 -2.72 9.38
N TRP A 783 -19.50 -2.90 10.65
CA TRP A 783 -19.09 -2.03 11.76
C TRP A 783 -19.53 -0.56 11.59
N PHE A 784 -20.68 -0.32 10.95
CA PHE A 784 -21.26 1.03 10.76
C PHE A 784 -22.32 1.35 11.82
N HIS A 785 -22.65 2.62 12.03
CA HIS A 785 -23.84 2.97 12.82
C HIS A 785 -25.08 2.95 11.92
N LEU A 786 -26.21 2.42 12.40
CA LEU A 786 -27.49 2.43 11.69
C LEU A 786 -28.47 3.36 12.40
N LEU A 787 -28.90 4.40 11.70
CA LEU A 787 -29.81 5.42 12.22
C LEU A 787 -31.28 4.95 12.17
N PRO A 788 -32.15 5.36 13.12
CA PRO A 788 -33.58 5.11 13.02
C PRO A 788 -34.20 5.71 11.76
N GLY A 789 -35.04 4.93 11.08
CA GLY A 789 -35.71 5.36 9.85
C GLY A 789 -34.84 5.33 8.59
N VAL A 790 -33.62 4.79 8.68
CA VAL A 790 -32.78 4.44 7.53
C VAL A 790 -32.85 2.93 7.33
N GLU A 791 -33.18 2.50 6.13
CA GLU A 791 -32.96 1.12 5.70
C GLU A 791 -31.61 1.03 4.99
N ARG A 792 -30.79 0.05 5.36
CA ARG A 792 -29.52 -0.23 4.68
C ARG A 792 -29.54 -1.62 4.08
N VAL A 793 -29.17 -1.72 2.81
CA VAL A 793 -28.99 -2.99 2.12
C VAL A 793 -27.51 -3.33 2.06
N VAL A 794 -27.12 -4.43 2.71
CA VAL A 794 -25.73 -4.89 2.78
C VAL A 794 -25.56 -6.15 1.96
N ARG A 795 -24.80 -6.08 0.87
CA ARG A 795 -24.50 -7.24 0.03
C ARG A 795 -23.63 -8.24 0.79
N LEU A 796 -23.95 -9.53 0.65
CA LEU A 796 -23.22 -10.63 1.23
C LEU A 796 -22.31 -11.29 0.19
N ARG A 797 -21.03 -11.42 0.52
CA ARG A 797 -20.00 -12.06 -0.29
C ARG A 797 -19.73 -13.46 0.26
N PRO A 798 -19.71 -14.52 -0.57
CA PRO A 798 -19.31 -15.84 -0.11
C PRO A 798 -17.89 -15.82 0.47
N ARG A 799 -17.68 -16.55 1.57
CA ARG A 799 -16.35 -16.81 2.11
C ARG A 799 -15.61 -17.77 1.17
N ALA A 800 -14.28 -17.60 1.07
CA ALA A 800 -13.45 -18.52 0.31
C ALA A 800 -13.60 -19.95 0.88
N GLY A 801 -13.83 -20.92 0.00
CA GLY A 801 -14.03 -22.33 0.41
C GLY A 801 -15.41 -22.65 1.00
N ALA A 802 -16.29 -21.66 1.19
CA ALA A 802 -17.69 -21.94 1.49
C ALA A 802 -18.36 -22.51 0.22
N GLY A 803 -18.89 -23.73 0.30
CA GLY A 803 -19.67 -24.33 -0.80
C GLY A 803 -20.97 -23.56 -1.10
N GLY A 804 -21.75 -24.05 -2.06
CA GLY A 804 -23.07 -23.48 -2.35
C GLY A 804 -23.99 -23.47 -1.12
N GLY A 805 -24.86 -22.46 -1.00
CA GLY A 805 -25.81 -22.37 0.11
C GLY A 805 -26.49 -21.02 0.26
N VAL A 806 -27.37 -20.95 1.25
CA VAL A 806 -28.07 -19.72 1.68
C VAL A 806 -27.37 -19.09 2.89
N PRO A 807 -27.47 -17.77 3.09
CA PRO A 807 -27.03 -17.10 4.31
C PRO A 807 -27.80 -17.61 5.54
N ASP A 808 -27.10 -17.82 6.66
CA ASP A 808 -27.66 -18.23 7.96
C ASP A 808 -26.70 -17.75 9.05
N GLY A 809 -27.04 -16.64 9.67
CA GLY A 809 -26.15 -15.92 10.56
C GLY A 809 -26.88 -14.95 11.46
N GLU A 810 -26.09 -14.10 12.11
CA GLU A 810 -26.58 -13.11 13.08
C GLU A 810 -26.09 -11.71 12.73
N VAL A 811 -26.94 -10.72 13.00
CA VAL A 811 -26.59 -9.31 12.98
C VAL A 811 -26.48 -8.80 14.40
N HIS A 812 -25.37 -8.15 14.71
CA HIS A 812 -25.05 -7.62 16.03
C HIS A 812 -24.90 -6.10 16.00
N ALA A 813 -25.13 -5.45 17.14
CA ALA A 813 -24.74 -4.07 17.42
C ALA A 813 -24.21 -3.98 18.86
N LEU A 814 -23.25 -3.10 19.12
CA LEU A 814 -22.58 -3.01 20.42
C LEU A 814 -23.52 -2.64 21.58
N ASN A 815 -24.57 -1.87 21.27
CA ASN A 815 -25.60 -1.45 22.21
C ASN A 815 -26.89 -2.30 22.14
N ALA A 816 -26.87 -3.45 21.46
CA ALA A 816 -28.01 -4.36 21.46
C ALA A 816 -27.98 -5.30 22.68
N MET A 817 -29.15 -5.63 23.22
CA MET A 817 -29.29 -6.68 24.25
C MET A 817 -29.08 -8.09 23.68
N ALA A 818 -29.41 -8.32 22.41
CA ALA A 818 -29.25 -9.61 21.73
C ALA A 818 -29.01 -9.40 20.22
N PRO A 819 -28.38 -10.37 19.53
CA PRO A 819 -28.38 -10.44 18.07
C PRO A 819 -29.77 -10.56 17.45
N VAL A 820 -29.83 -10.30 16.15
CA VAL A 820 -30.94 -10.66 15.28
C VAL A 820 -30.49 -11.77 14.35
N ARG A 821 -31.12 -12.94 14.44
CA ARG A 821 -30.85 -14.06 13.53
C ARG A 821 -31.59 -13.88 12.21
N TYR A 822 -30.96 -14.27 11.12
CA TYR A 822 -31.56 -14.33 9.78
C TYR A 822 -31.25 -15.67 9.11
N ARG A 823 -32.08 -16.06 8.14
CA ARG A 823 -31.86 -17.25 7.32
C ARG A 823 -32.45 -17.01 5.94
N GLY A 824 -31.70 -17.34 4.90
CA GLY A 824 -32.18 -17.29 3.52
C GLY A 824 -33.05 -18.50 3.20
N ASP A 825 -34.02 -18.31 2.32
CA ASP A 825 -34.85 -19.39 1.78
C ASP A 825 -34.10 -20.11 0.66
N ALA A 826 -34.15 -21.45 0.67
CA ALA A 826 -33.40 -22.32 -0.25
C ALA A 826 -33.82 -22.15 -1.72
#